data_AF-A0A1R0WWB8-F1
#
_entry.id   AF-A0A1R0WWB8-F1
#
_cell.length_a   1.000
_cell.length_b   1.000
_cell.length_c   1.000
_cell.angle_alpha   90.00
_cell.angle_beta   90.00
_cell.angle_gamma   90.00
#
_symmetry.space_group_name_H-M   'P 1'
#
loop_
_entity.id
_entity.type
_entity.pdbx_description
1 polymer ?
#
loop_
_entity_poly.entity_id
_entity_poly.type
_entity_poly.pdbx_seq_one_letter_code
_entity_poly.pdbx_strand_id
1 'polypeptide(L)'
;MAMDRTRVAVEIYGTSYKLVGSSTEYMKQVARYVDEHMRTISKSHTRLDTPRIAVLAAVHMAEQAIQVQDFKNELNMMTGERSELRLEVSRLLEVQRERQEEIERLEAAAKEEAGRLIAAAEEERKRHLEIQENERKVHAEQLQEAVQAVEVARKKLEEELLEREIELQELRTSYEEERAASREQQRQELAKAEAIRLQQLEEQKAAHLQELENIRETLTKEKTDTLSALQLELTETKSTLEEELEVTKSTLGKELEDTRLTLGKELEDTKLTLGKELESTKAKLGKELAEEREALQREQTKNKELRQSQGTQEHRHKQSIQELEKQLAELRGGTGQLQSRLRAAEASLKSERDARQTLLGQYEAIVKREEQLSEELRTATELGTLLNEELEELRQRYQQSQNEATELRASLQETSENLHRVQEELAGSAAEAANWQELSDKRMEDIGELEMNLLESEEKSVLLQKEIDTLRGQADGLVQQLDQEVQLRTDAERETAALREQGVQVQKELSALRVRYEELIAQYDDVLQEGERLQERYQLLQEEGEEATRRLEELSEASREAAATVAEQQEVLKEAEAYGASWKHKYEELSDRQLQWTDLEAKLREEIDIWQQEAGEAEMKQEAIDRERSEVLQQLGEVGESYEMVQGQLRLLQVQFEMRQEELDKLTDEHRNLKEEYAKLQNEYNEWIQLIEQDS
;
A
#
# COMPACT_ATOMS: atom_id res chain seq x y z
N MET A 1 111.14 -56.49 -53.51
CA MET A 1 112.48 -56.54 -52.86
C MET A 1 113.04 -57.94 -53.04
N ALA A 2 114.29 -58.08 -53.50
CA ALA A 2 114.95 -59.38 -53.54
C ALA A 2 115.41 -59.76 -52.13
N MET A 3 114.87 -60.84 -51.56
CA MET A 3 115.37 -61.36 -50.28
C MET A 3 116.70 -62.07 -50.50
N ASP A 4 117.73 -61.66 -49.77
CA ASP A 4 119.05 -62.30 -49.82
C ASP A 4 118.98 -63.75 -49.32
N ARG A 5 118.97 -64.66 -50.29
CA ARG A 5 118.86 -66.11 -50.10
C ARG A 5 120.13 -66.67 -49.45
N THR A 6 120.19 -66.62 -48.12
CA THR A 6 121.33 -67.16 -47.36
C THR A 6 121.28 -68.68 -47.31
N ARG A 7 122.43 -69.32 -47.52
CA ARG A 7 122.61 -70.77 -47.38
C ARG A 7 122.96 -71.11 -45.93
N VAL A 8 122.14 -71.92 -45.28
CA VAL A 8 122.29 -72.27 -43.86
C VAL A 8 122.40 -73.77 -43.73
N ALA A 9 123.45 -74.24 -43.05
CA ALA A 9 123.55 -75.63 -42.63
C ALA A 9 122.71 -75.83 -41.36
N VAL A 10 121.78 -76.78 -41.41
CA VAL A 10 120.89 -77.15 -40.30
C VAL A 10 120.88 -78.67 -40.16
N GLU A 11 120.63 -79.16 -38.95
CA GLU A 11 120.52 -80.59 -38.67
C GLU A 11 119.04 -80.93 -38.45
N ILE A 12 118.54 -81.95 -39.15
CA ILE A 12 117.17 -82.46 -39.03
C ILE A 12 117.27 -83.98 -38.94
N TYR A 13 116.73 -84.57 -37.88
CA TYR A 13 116.67 -86.01 -37.64
C TYR A 13 118.03 -86.72 -37.82
N GLY A 14 119.10 -86.11 -37.29
CA GLY A 14 120.48 -86.60 -37.35
C GLY A 14 121.19 -86.45 -38.70
N THR A 15 120.56 -85.79 -39.68
CA THR A 15 121.16 -85.52 -41.01
C THR A 15 121.38 -84.02 -41.21
N SER A 16 122.57 -83.64 -41.68
CA SER A 16 122.92 -82.24 -41.97
C SER A 16 122.48 -81.83 -43.38
N TYR A 17 121.54 -80.89 -43.47
CA TYR A 17 121.03 -80.33 -44.72
C TYR A 17 121.52 -78.89 -44.92
N LYS A 18 121.78 -78.51 -46.17
CA LYS A 18 122.07 -77.12 -46.57
C LYS A 18 120.83 -76.51 -47.19
N LEU A 19 120.04 -75.79 -46.39
CA LEU A 19 118.82 -75.12 -46.83
C LEU A 19 119.09 -73.69 -47.29
N VAL A 20 118.18 -73.15 -48.09
CA VAL A 20 118.17 -71.76 -48.55
C VAL A 20 116.94 -71.08 -47.98
N GLY A 21 117.10 -69.91 -47.35
CA GLY A 21 115.98 -69.17 -46.79
C GLY A 21 116.28 -67.71 -46.50
N SER A 22 115.28 -67.01 -45.96
CA SER A 22 115.25 -65.55 -45.85
C SER A 22 115.96 -64.99 -44.60
N SER A 23 116.06 -65.78 -43.53
CA SER A 23 116.75 -65.41 -42.30
C SER A 23 117.37 -66.66 -41.66
N THR A 24 118.61 -66.54 -41.17
CA THR A 24 119.35 -67.68 -40.64
C THR A 24 118.80 -68.21 -39.32
N GLU A 25 118.18 -67.33 -38.52
CA GLU A 25 117.55 -67.69 -37.26
C GLU A 25 116.16 -68.32 -37.49
N TYR A 26 115.35 -67.72 -38.37
CA TYR A 26 114.06 -68.28 -38.77
C TYR A 26 114.22 -69.68 -39.38
N MET A 27 115.19 -69.89 -40.27
CA MET A 27 115.44 -71.22 -40.84
C MET A 27 115.93 -72.24 -39.81
N LYS A 28 116.65 -71.82 -38.76
CA LYS A 28 116.99 -72.70 -37.62
C LYS A 28 115.76 -73.04 -36.77
N GLN A 29 114.84 -72.09 -36.57
CA GLN A 29 113.57 -72.34 -35.88
C GLN A 29 112.69 -73.33 -36.68
N VAL A 30 112.52 -73.11 -37.98
CA VAL A 30 111.80 -74.04 -38.87
C VAL A 30 112.46 -75.43 -38.88
N ALA A 31 113.79 -75.52 -38.97
CA ALA A 31 114.49 -76.81 -38.91
C ALA A 31 114.29 -77.53 -37.57
N ARG A 32 114.31 -76.81 -36.44
CA ARG A 32 113.99 -77.37 -35.11
C ARG A 32 112.54 -77.87 -35.05
N TYR A 33 111.60 -77.11 -35.63
CA TYR A 33 110.18 -77.48 -35.67
C TYR A 33 109.96 -78.77 -36.49
N VAL A 34 110.60 -78.91 -37.65
CA VAL A 34 110.58 -80.15 -38.45
C VAL A 34 111.21 -81.31 -37.67
N ASP A 35 112.36 -81.09 -37.02
CA ASP A 35 113.04 -82.13 -36.23
C ASP A 35 112.18 -82.60 -35.03
N GLU A 36 111.53 -81.68 -34.33
CA GLU A 36 110.61 -82.00 -33.22
C GLU A 36 109.39 -82.80 -33.69
N HIS A 37 108.78 -82.42 -34.82
CA HIS A 37 107.67 -83.17 -35.42
C HIS A 37 108.11 -84.55 -35.91
N MET A 38 109.25 -84.67 -36.60
CA MET A 38 109.79 -85.97 -37.02
C MET A 38 110.12 -86.87 -35.82
N ARG A 39 110.68 -86.32 -34.73
CA ARG A 39 110.91 -87.07 -33.48
C ARG A 39 109.61 -87.48 -32.78
N THR A 40 108.57 -86.65 -32.82
CA THR A 40 107.27 -86.93 -32.19
C THR A 40 106.49 -88.01 -32.96
N ILE A 41 106.53 -87.96 -34.29
CA ILE A 41 106.01 -89.02 -35.15
C ILE A 41 106.82 -90.31 -34.98
N SER A 42 108.15 -90.22 -34.91
CA SER A 42 109.02 -91.39 -34.63
C SER A 42 108.70 -92.08 -33.29
N LYS A 43 108.48 -91.30 -32.21
CA LYS A 43 108.07 -91.82 -30.89
C LYS A 43 106.73 -92.58 -30.95
N SER A 44 105.76 -92.08 -31.71
CA SER A 44 104.43 -92.69 -31.84
C SER A 44 104.40 -93.85 -32.83
N HIS A 45 105.26 -93.84 -33.85
CA HIS A 45 105.27 -94.79 -34.97
C HIS A 45 106.63 -95.44 -35.18
N THR A 46 107.09 -96.19 -34.17
CA THR A 46 108.42 -96.84 -34.11
C THR A 46 108.73 -97.89 -35.18
N ARG A 47 107.78 -98.22 -36.06
CA ARG A 47 107.94 -99.17 -37.18
C ARG A 47 108.08 -98.50 -38.56
N LEU A 48 108.04 -97.17 -38.64
CA LEU A 48 108.20 -96.44 -39.89
C LEU A 48 109.67 -96.13 -40.19
N ASP A 49 110.03 -96.18 -41.47
CA ASP A 49 111.32 -95.73 -42.00
C ASP A 49 111.38 -94.19 -42.08
N THR A 50 112.60 -93.65 -41.98
CA THR A 50 112.85 -92.19 -41.98
C THR A 50 112.16 -91.43 -43.12
N PRO A 51 112.09 -91.93 -44.38
CA PRO A 51 111.33 -91.26 -45.45
C PRO A 51 109.83 -91.13 -45.15
N ARG A 52 109.18 -92.15 -44.60
CA ARG A 52 107.74 -92.09 -44.26
C ARG A 52 107.47 -91.17 -43.07
N ILE A 53 108.37 -91.15 -42.09
CA ILE A 53 108.32 -90.19 -40.96
C ILE A 53 108.42 -88.75 -41.49
N ALA A 54 109.32 -88.47 -42.44
CA ALA A 54 109.47 -87.16 -43.05
C ALA A 54 108.23 -86.73 -43.85
N VAL A 55 107.63 -87.65 -44.62
CA VAL A 55 106.39 -87.35 -45.37
C VAL A 55 105.22 -87.08 -44.43
N LEU A 56 105.04 -87.88 -43.37
CA LEU A 56 103.95 -87.64 -42.41
C LEU A 56 104.14 -86.32 -41.63
N ALA A 57 105.39 -85.96 -41.29
CA ALA A 57 105.70 -84.66 -40.70
C ALA A 57 105.35 -83.51 -41.65
N ALA A 58 105.68 -83.63 -42.95
CA ALA A 58 105.33 -82.63 -43.96
C ALA A 58 103.80 -82.51 -44.15
N VAL A 59 103.05 -83.62 -44.11
CA VAL A 59 101.58 -83.61 -44.21
C VAL A 59 100.95 -82.93 -43.00
N HIS A 60 101.33 -83.28 -41.76
CA HIS A 60 100.82 -82.62 -40.56
C HIS A 60 101.14 -81.11 -40.55
N MET A 61 102.32 -80.72 -41.01
CA MET A 61 102.70 -79.31 -41.14
C MET A 61 101.88 -78.57 -42.22
N ALA A 62 101.56 -79.24 -43.33
CA ALA A 62 100.70 -78.67 -44.38
C ALA A 62 99.25 -78.52 -43.90
N GLU A 63 98.71 -79.50 -43.18
CA GLU A 63 97.39 -79.45 -42.54
C GLU A 63 97.30 -78.29 -41.54
N GLN A 64 98.30 -78.14 -40.67
CA GLN A 64 98.39 -77.00 -39.74
C GLN A 64 98.46 -75.65 -40.47
N ALA A 65 99.19 -75.57 -41.59
CA ALA A 65 99.27 -74.35 -42.38
C ALA A 65 97.93 -73.97 -43.03
N ILE A 66 97.16 -74.96 -43.50
CA ILE A 66 95.81 -74.76 -44.05
C ILE A 66 94.87 -74.28 -42.93
N GLN A 67 94.81 -74.98 -41.79
CA GLN A 67 93.98 -74.57 -40.64
C GLN A 67 94.29 -73.14 -40.18
N VAL A 68 95.57 -72.76 -40.11
CA VAL A 68 95.98 -71.37 -39.76
C VAL A 68 95.56 -70.37 -40.84
N GLN A 69 95.53 -70.75 -42.11
CA GLN A 69 95.04 -69.90 -43.19
C GLN A 69 93.51 -69.72 -43.11
N ASP A 70 92.77 -70.77 -42.80
CA ASP A 70 91.31 -70.73 -42.64
C ASP A 70 90.92 -69.86 -41.42
N PHE A 71 91.53 -70.08 -40.25
CA PHE A 71 91.35 -69.22 -39.07
C PHE A 71 91.72 -67.76 -39.34
N LYS A 72 92.72 -67.49 -40.19
CA LYS A 72 93.08 -66.12 -40.59
C LYS A 72 92.01 -65.49 -41.48
N ASN A 73 91.39 -66.26 -42.37
CA ASN A 73 90.30 -65.78 -43.23
C ASN A 73 89.04 -65.50 -42.39
N GLU A 74 88.67 -66.40 -41.48
CA GLU A 74 87.59 -66.17 -40.51
C GLU A 74 87.86 -64.93 -39.65
N LEU A 75 89.07 -64.79 -39.09
CA LEU A 75 89.43 -63.61 -38.30
C LEU A 75 89.32 -62.32 -39.11
N ASN A 76 89.75 -62.32 -40.38
CA ASN A 76 89.62 -61.17 -41.26
C ASN A 76 88.14 -60.81 -41.50
N MET A 77 87.27 -61.79 -41.78
CA MET A 77 85.83 -61.58 -41.92
C MET A 77 85.22 -60.98 -40.65
N MET A 78 85.46 -61.59 -39.49
CA MET A 78 84.97 -61.09 -38.20
C MET A 78 85.49 -59.68 -37.88
N THR A 79 86.70 -59.31 -38.34
CA THR A 79 87.18 -57.92 -38.21
C THR A 79 86.51 -56.95 -39.18
N GLY A 80 86.13 -57.41 -40.38
CA GLY A 80 85.32 -56.65 -41.36
C GLY A 80 83.93 -56.34 -40.81
N GLU A 81 83.18 -57.38 -40.43
CA GLU A 81 81.85 -57.26 -39.82
C GLU A 81 81.89 -56.37 -38.56
N ARG A 82 82.90 -56.53 -37.70
CA ARG A 82 83.06 -55.67 -36.52
C ARG A 82 83.41 -54.22 -36.87
N SER A 83 83.97 -53.96 -38.05
CA SER A 83 84.21 -52.59 -38.53
C SER A 83 82.95 -51.94 -39.10
N GLU A 84 82.14 -52.71 -39.84
CA GLU A 84 80.84 -52.29 -40.39
C GLU A 84 79.83 -52.03 -39.26
N LEU A 85 79.69 -52.95 -38.30
CA LEU A 85 78.85 -52.76 -37.11
C LEU A 85 79.28 -51.54 -36.27
N ARG A 86 80.57 -51.20 -36.25
CA ARG A 86 81.05 -49.98 -35.57
C ARG A 86 80.66 -48.71 -36.32
N LEU A 87 80.72 -48.72 -37.65
CA LEU A 87 80.27 -47.60 -38.47
C LEU A 87 78.76 -47.38 -38.31
N GLU A 88 77.96 -48.45 -38.34
CA GLU A 88 76.51 -48.34 -38.16
C GLU A 88 76.12 -47.92 -36.74
N VAL A 89 76.81 -48.40 -35.70
CA VAL A 89 76.61 -47.90 -34.32
C VAL A 89 76.96 -46.41 -34.20
N SER A 90 78.06 -45.94 -34.81
CA SER A 90 78.39 -44.50 -34.82
C SER A 90 77.31 -43.69 -35.53
N ARG A 91 76.83 -44.15 -36.69
CA ARG A 91 75.77 -43.49 -37.46
C ARG A 91 74.44 -43.43 -36.69
N LEU A 92 74.07 -44.50 -36.00
CA LEU A 92 72.86 -44.52 -35.15
C LEU A 92 72.99 -43.57 -33.95
N LEU A 93 74.17 -43.43 -33.37
CA LEU A 93 74.43 -42.46 -32.29
C LEU A 93 74.38 -41.01 -32.80
N GLU A 94 74.87 -40.73 -34.01
CA GLU A 94 74.75 -39.42 -34.66
C GLU A 94 73.29 -39.07 -34.90
N VAL A 95 72.49 -39.97 -35.50
CA VAL A 95 71.04 -39.76 -35.71
C VAL A 95 70.27 -39.62 -34.39
N GLN A 96 70.63 -40.35 -33.33
CA GLN A 96 70.03 -40.15 -32.01
C GLN A 96 70.37 -38.77 -31.42
N ARG A 97 71.61 -38.31 -31.58
CA ARG A 97 72.04 -36.99 -31.12
C ARG A 97 71.35 -35.87 -31.89
N GLU A 98 71.24 -35.97 -33.21
CA GLU A 98 70.52 -34.98 -34.03
C GLU A 98 69.07 -34.84 -33.60
N ARG A 99 68.38 -35.97 -33.34
CA ARG A 99 67.01 -35.97 -32.78
C ARG A 99 66.93 -35.37 -31.37
N GLN A 100 67.92 -35.60 -30.52
CA GLN A 100 67.98 -34.97 -29.19
C GLN A 100 68.16 -33.46 -29.30
N GLU A 101 69.07 -32.98 -30.14
CA GLU A 101 69.26 -31.55 -30.41
C GLU A 101 68.01 -30.90 -31.02
N GLU A 102 67.27 -31.62 -31.88
CA GLU A 102 66.01 -31.14 -32.45
C GLU A 102 64.90 -31.05 -31.39
N ILE A 103 64.75 -32.06 -30.53
CA ILE A 103 63.80 -32.03 -29.40
C ILE A 103 64.15 -30.89 -28.43
N GLU A 104 65.42 -30.70 -28.07
CA GLU A 104 65.85 -29.60 -27.19
C GLU A 104 65.56 -28.22 -27.79
N ARG A 105 65.72 -28.05 -29.12
CA ARG A 105 65.37 -26.80 -29.82
C ARG A 105 63.86 -26.55 -29.82
N LEU A 106 63.04 -27.57 -30.07
CA LEU A 106 61.58 -27.47 -30.04
C LEU A 106 61.09 -27.18 -28.61
N GLU A 107 61.65 -27.83 -27.59
CA GLU A 107 61.37 -27.52 -26.20
C GLU A 107 61.77 -26.09 -25.81
N ALA A 108 62.90 -25.58 -26.30
CA ALA A 108 63.33 -24.21 -26.05
C ALA A 108 62.38 -23.19 -26.70
N ALA A 109 62.01 -23.40 -27.97
CA ALA A 109 61.04 -22.56 -28.68
C ALA A 109 59.69 -22.55 -27.97
N ALA A 110 59.15 -23.71 -27.60
CA ALA A 110 57.90 -23.82 -26.87
C ALA A 110 57.94 -23.14 -25.48
N LYS A 111 59.09 -23.17 -24.78
CA LYS A 111 59.28 -22.46 -23.51
C LYS A 111 59.33 -20.93 -23.70
N GLU A 112 59.94 -20.44 -24.79
CA GLU A 112 59.89 -19.02 -25.13
C GLU A 112 58.49 -18.55 -25.50
N GLU A 113 57.76 -19.29 -26.34
CA GLU A 113 56.39 -18.96 -26.73
C GLU A 113 55.44 -18.98 -25.53
N ALA A 114 55.51 -20.02 -24.69
CA ALA A 114 54.75 -20.06 -23.43
C ALA A 114 55.09 -18.87 -22.52
N GLY A 115 56.37 -18.48 -22.43
CA GLY A 115 56.80 -17.29 -21.68
C GLY A 115 56.22 -15.99 -22.24
N ARG A 116 56.15 -15.83 -23.57
CA ARG A 116 55.53 -14.66 -24.23
C ARG A 116 54.02 -14.62 -23.99
N LEU A 117 53.32 -15.75 -24.10
CA LEU A 117 51.88 -15.84 -23.84
C LEU A 117 51.54 -15.55 -22.37
N ILE A 118 52.32 -16.06 -21.42
CA ILE A 118 52.16 -15.73 -19.99
C ILE A 118 52.38 -14.24 -19.76
N ALA A 119 53.41 -13.64 -20.35
CA ALA A 119 53.67 -12.20 -20.21
C ALA A 119 52.54 -11.33 -20.80
N ALA A 120 52.00 -11.70 -21.98
CA ALA A 120 50.86 -11.02 -22.59
C ALA A 120 49.60 -11.10 -21.70
N ALA A 121 49.26 -12.29 -21.20
CA ALA A 121 48.12 -12.49 -20.30
C ALA A 121 48.30 -11.74 -18.96
N GLU A 122 49.54 -11.61 -18.44
CA GLU A 122 49.82 -10.77 -17.27
C GLU A 122 49.66 -9.26 -17.55
N GLU A 123 49.98 -8.80 -18.76
CA GLU A 123 49.74 -7.40 -19.16
C GLU A 123 48.24 -7.10 -19.34
N GLU A 124 47.49 -7.98 -20.00
CA GLU A 124 46.03 -7.85 -20.13
C GLU A 124 45.36 -7.83 -18.76
N ARG A 125 45.76 -8.75 -17.88
CA ARG A 125 45.26 -8.77 -16.49
C ARG A 125 45.56 -7.46 -15.73
N LYS A 126 46.72 -6.83 -15.95
CA LYS A 126 47.03 -5.51 -15.37
C LYS A 126 46.12 -4.43 -15.95
N ARG A 127 45.92 -4.40 -17.28
CA ARG A 127 45.00 -3.45 -17.94
C ARG A 127 43.57 -3.59 -17.41
N HIS A 128 43.05 -4.80 -17.26
CA HIS A 128 41.73 -5.03 -16.66
C HIS A 128 41.64 -4.55 -15.20
N LEU A 129 42.68 -4.76 -14.38
CA LEU A 129 42.73 -4.25 -13.01
C LEU A 129 42.77 -2.70 -12.97
N GLU A 130 43.54 -2.07 -13.86
CA GLU A 130 43.60 -0.61 -13.98
C GLU A 130 42.26 -0.02 -14.45
N ILE A 131 41.57 -0.66 -15.40
CA ILE A 131 40.21 -0.30 -15.82
C ILE A 131 39.24 -0.39 -14.63
N GLN A 132 39.20 -1.52 -13.93
CA GLN A 132 38.33 -1.69 -12.75
C GLN A 132 38.64 -0.69 -11.62
N GLU A 133 39.91 -0.33 -11.41
CA GLU A 133 40.26 0.72 -10.45
C GLU A 133 39.76 2.10 -10.90
N ASN A 134 39.83 2.40 -12.20
CA ASN A 134 39.35 3.68 -12.73
C ASN A 134 37.83 3.78 -12.72
N GLU A 135 37.11 2.70 -13.06
CA GLU A 135 35.66 2.59 -12.89
C GLU A 135 35.24 2.80 -11.43
N ARG A 136 35.94 2.17 -10.47
CA ARG A 136 35.70 2.37 -9.04
C ARG A 136 35.95 3.81 -8.59
N LYS A 137 36.97 4.49 -9.13
CA LYS A 137 37.24 5.92 -8.84
C LYS A 137 36.11 6.80 -9.39
N VAL A 138 35.73 6.63 -10.65
CA VAL A 138 34.64 7.38 -11.29
C VAL A 138 33.31 7.15 -10.55
N HIS A 139 32.98 5.91 -10.19
CA HIS A 139 31.77 5.61 -9.43
C HIS A 139 31.82 6.20 -8.00
N ALA A 140 32.99 6.23 -7.35
CA ALA A 140 33.14 6.88 -6.04
C ALA A 140 32.96 8.40 -6.13
N GLU A 141 33.50 9.05 -7.17
CA GLU A 141 33.32 10.47 -7.45
C GLU A 141 31.85 10.80 -7.74
N GLN A 142 31.19 10.05 -8.63
CA GLN A 142 29.75 10.19 -8.92
C GLN A 142 28.87 10.03 -7.68
N LEU A 143 29.19 9.06 -6.81
CA LEU A 143 28.44 8.84 -5.57
C LEU A 143 28.68 9.99 -4.58
N GLN A 144 29.88 10.58 -4.55
CA GLN A 144 30.18 11.76 -3.73
C GLN A 144 29.47 13.01 -4.24
N GLU A 145 29.40 13.23 -5.57
CA GLU A 145 28.61 14.30 -6.19
C GLU A 145 27.10 14.14 -5.91
N ALA A 146 26.57 12.92 -6.02
CA ALA A 146 25.17 12.62 -5.71
C ALA A 146 24.84 12.92 -4.23
N VAL A 147 25.71 12.52 -3.29
CA VAL A 147 25.55 12.84 -1.87
C VAL A 147 25.57 14.37 -1.63
N GLN A 148 26.50 15.11 -2.26
CA GLN A 148 26.54 16.57 -2.15
C GLN A 148 25.28 17.23 -2.75
N ALA A 149 24.78 16.74 -3.89
CA ALA A 149 23.54 17.23 -4.49
C ALA A 149 22.33 17.00 -3.57
N VAL A 150 22.25 15.84 -2.92
CA VAL A 150 21.22 15.52 -1.91
C VAL A 150 21.35 16.41 -0.67
N GLU A 151 22.57 16.67 -0.16
CA GLU A 151 22.77 17.60 0.96
C GLU A 151 22.36 19.04 0.62
N VAL A 152 22.64 19.52 -0.59
CA VAL A 152 22.23 20.86 -1.05
C VAL A 152 20.71 20.92 -1.24
N ALA A 153 20.08 19.89 -1.81
CA ALA A 153 18.63 19.81 -1.94
C ALA A 153 17.93 19.77 -0.56
N ARG A 154 18.48 19.01 0.39
CA ARG A 154 17.99 18.94 1.76
C ARG A 154 18.07 20.29 2.47
N LYS A 155 19.18 21.02 2.36
CA LYS A 155 19.32 22.36 2.96
C LYS A 155 18.29 23.35 2.41
N LYS A 156 18.05 23.35 1.10
CA LYS A 156 16.99 24.16 0.49
C LYS A 156 15.61 23.79 1.03
N LEU A 157 15.31 22.50 1.18
CA LEU A 157 14.04 22.04 1.74
C LEU A 157 13.90 22.45 3.23
N GLU A 158 14.98 22.40 4.01
CA GLU A 158 15.01 22.88 5.40
C GLU A 158 14.81 24.41 5.46
N GLU A 159 15.37 25.19 4.53
CA GLU A 159 15.14 26.64 4.38
C GLU A 159 13.68 26.95 3.99
N GLU A 160 13.13 26.29 2.96
CA GLU A 160 11.73 26.43 2.52
C GLU A 160 10.73 26.04 3.62
N LEU A 161 11.03 25.00 4.42
CA LEU A 161 10.21 24.62 5.56
C LEU A 161 10.23 25.67 6.67
N LEU A 162 11.40 26.25 6.99
CA LEU A 162 11.52 27.33 7.97
C LEU A 162 10.76 28.60 7.52
N GLU A 163 10.87 28.99 6.25
CA GLU A 163 10.08 30.09 5.68
C GLU A 163 8.58 29.80 5.82
N ARG A 164 8.14 28.56 5.50
CA ARG A 164 6.73 28.17 5.62
C ARG A 164 6.23 28.12 7.06
N GLU A 165 7.08 27.73 8.02
CA GLU A 165 6.76 27.79 9.45
C GLU A 165 6.59 29.23 9.93
N ILE A 166 7.44 30.16 9.47
CA ILE A 166 7.31 31.59 9.77
C ILE A 166 6.01 32.15 9.19
N GLU A 167 5.71 31.91 7.91
CA GLU A 167 4.44 32.32 7.29
C GLU A 167 3.21 31.79 8.06
N LEU A 168 3.27 30.53 8.51
CA LEU A 168 2.19 29.92 9.30
C LEU A 168 2.08 30.52 10.71
N GLN A 169 3.19 30.97 11.31
CA GLN A 169 3.15 31.71 12.58
C GLN A 169 2.56 33.11 12.39
N GLU A 170 2.98 33.85 11.37
CA GLU A 170 2.43 35.17 11.05
C GLU A 170 0.92 35.11 10.74
N LEU A 171 0.48 34.11 9.98
CA LEU A 171 -0.94 33.89 9.68
C LEU A 171 -1.76 33.49 10.93
N ARG A 172 -1.16 32.77 11.88
CA ARG A 172 -1.79 32.48 13.18
C ARG A 172 -1.92 33.75 14.02
N THR A 173 -0.87 34.56 14.10
CA THR A 173 -0.92 35.80 14.89
C THR A 173 -1.92 36.79 14.30
N SER A 174 -1.98 36.96 12.98
CA SER A 174 -2.98 37.85 12.36
C SER A 174 -4.42 37.35 12.57
N TYR A 175 -4.65 36.04 12.49
CA TYR A 175 -5.97 35.46 12.79
C TYR A 175 -6.37 35.56 14.27
N GLU A 176 -5.41 35.48 15.20
CA GLU A 176 -5.63 35.74 16.61
C GLU A 176 -5.93 37.22 16.90
N GLU A 177 -5.22 38.14 16.22
CA GLU A 177 -5.48 39.59 16.28
C GLU A 177 -6.86 39.94 15.71
N GLU A 178 -7.26 39.39 14.56
CA GLU A 178 -8.60 39.56 13.99
C GLU A 178 -9.70 39.05 14.94
N ARG A 179 -9.50 37.87 15.55
CA ARG A 179 -10.43 37.33 16.56
C ARG A 179 -10.48 38.20 17.81
N ALA A 180 -9.35 38.74 18.26
CA ALA A 180 -9.29 39.65 19.41
C ALA A 180 -10.00 40.98 19.10
N ALA A 181 -9.76 41.55 17.92
CA ALA A 181 -10.42 42.77 17.46
C ALA A 181 -11.94 42.59 17.32
N SER A 182 -12.39 41.46 16.75
CA SER A 182 -13.83 41.14 16.63
C SER A 182 -14.49 40.97 18.01
N ARG A 183 -13.83 40.29 18.96
CA ARG A 183 -14.31 40.16 20.35
C ARG A 183 -14.39 41.52 21.05
N GLU A 184 -13.40 42.40 20.86
CA GLU A 184 -13.40 43.73 21.47
C GLU A 184 -14.44 44.65 20.82
N GLN A 185 -14.69 44.55 19.50
CA GLN A 185 -15.82 45.20 18.83
C GLN A 185 -17.16 44.74 19.42
N GLN A 186 -17.41 43.43 19.52
CA GLN A 186 -18.62 42.88 20.14
C GLN A 186 -18.78 43.35 21.59
N ARG A 187 -17.69 43.40 22.36
CA ARG A 187 -17.69 43.91 23.74
C ARG A 187 -18.06 45.39 23.81
N GLN A 188 -17.56 46.21 22.88
CA GLN A 188 -17.90 47.62 22.79
C GLN A 188 -19.34 47.85 22.32
N GLU A 189 -19.88 47.01 21.43
CA GLU A 189 -21.29 47.05 21.04
C GLU A 189 -22.22 46.66 22.20
N LEU A 190 -21.89 45.59 22.94
CA LEU A 190 -22.59 45.21 24.16
C LEU A 190 -22.55 46.33 25.21
N ALA A 191 -21.38 46.93 25.48
CA ALA A 191 -21.26 48.05 26.41
C ALA A 191 -22.06 49.29 25.98
N LYS A 192 -22.13 49.59 24.67
CA LYS A 192 -23.00 50.65 24.13
C LYS A 192 -24.49 50.31 24.31
N ALA A 193 -24.89 49.07 24.05
CA ALA A 193 -26.27 48.61 24.21
C ALA A 193 -26.70 48.62 25.70
N GLU A 194 -25.81 48.20 26.61
CA GLU A 194 -26.01 48.30 28.05
C GLU A 194 -26.14 49.76 28.50
N ALA A 195 -25.27 50.66 28.03
CA ALA A 195 -25.35 52.08 28.35
C ALA A 195 -26.66 52.73 27.86
N ILE A 196 -27.10 52.44 26.63
CA ILE A 196 -28.40 52.89 26.09
C ILE A 196 -29.55 52.33 26.93
N ARG A 197 -29.51 51.04 27.28
CA ARG A 197 -30.53 50.41 28.13
C ARG A 197 -30.56 51.03 29.53
N LEU A 198 -29.41 51.42 30.08
CA LEU A 198 -29.32 52.10 31.38
C LEU A 198 -29.95 53.49 31.31
N GLN A 199 -29.65 54.27 30.26
CA GLN A 199 -30.26 55.58 30.00
C GLN A 199 -31.78 55.47 29.86
N GLN A 200 -32.29 54.52 29.08
CA GLN A 200 -33.74 54.26 28.96
C GLN A 200 -34.39 53.94 30.32
N LEU A 201 -33.69 53.20 31.19
CA LEU A 201 -34.18 52.83 32.52
C LEU A 201 -34.15 54.04 33.49
N GLU A 202 -33.20 54.95 33.33
CA GLU A 202 -33.15 56.23 34.04
C GLU A 202 -34.24 57.21 33.55
N GLU A 203 -34.49 57.29 32.23
CA GLU A 203 -35.59 58.06 31.65
C GLU A 203 -36.96 57.53 32.11
N GLN A 204 -37.16 56.21 32.12
CA GLN A 204 -38.38 55.58 32.65
C GLN A 204 -38.56 55.87 34.14
N LYS A 205 -37.50 55.79 34.95
CA LYS A 205 -37.55 56.18 36.37
C LYS A 205 -37.90 57.66 36.55
N ALA A 206 -37.34 58.55 35.74
CA ALA A 206 -37.65 59.98 35.77
C ALA A 206 -39.10 60.26 35.37
N ALA A 207 -39.61 59.59 34.33
CA ALA A 207 -41.00 59.67 33.91
C ALA A 207 -41.95 59.20 35.03
N HIS A 208 -41.70 58.04 35.64
CA HIS A 208 -42.51 57.54 36.76
C HIS A 208 -42.42 58.44 38.01
N LEU A 209 -41.28 59.10 38.27
CA LEU A 209 -41.18 60.10 39.33
C LEU A 209 -42.04 61.34 39.03
N GLN A 210 -42.06 61.82 37.78
CA GLN A 210 -42.95 62.90 37.36
C GLN A 210 -44.43 62.48 37.41
N GLU A 211 -44.78 61.26 37.02
CA GLU A 211 -46.14 60.72 37.16
C GLU A 211 -46.58 60.70 38.63
N LEU A 212 -45.72 60.23 39.54
CA LEU A 212 -45.98 60.23 40.98
C LEU A 212 -46.09 61.66 41.57
N GLU A 213 -45.30 62.61 41.07
CA GLU A 213 -45.36 64.01 41.48
C GLU A 213 -46.64 64.69 40.98
N ASN A 214 -47.03 64.46 39.73
CA ASN A 214 -48.30 64.88 39.15
C ASN A 214 -49.52 64.31 39.92
N ILE A 215 -49.50 63.00 40.24
CA ILE A 215 -50.55 62.34 41.04
C ILE A 215 -50.62 62.93 42.46
N ARG A 216 -49.47 63.27 43.07
CA ARG A 216 -49.44 63.97 44.36
C ARG A 216 -50.03 65.38 44.24
N GLU A 217 -49.72 66.12 43.18
CA GLU A 217 -50.32 67.43 42.93
C GLU A 217 -51.83 67.39 42.71
N THR A 218 -52.35 66.40 41.96
CA THR A 218 -53.80 66.26 41.78
C THR A 218 -54.48 65.90 43.10
N LEU A 219 -53.91 64.97 43.88
CA LEU A 219 -54.41 64.63 45.22
C LEU A 219 -54.36 65.81 46.19
N THR A 220 -53.35 66.70 46.13
CA THR A 220 -53.33 67.90 46.98
C THR A 220 -54.36 68.93 46.53
N LYS A 221 -54.58 69.11 45.21
CA LYS A 221 -55.64 69.97 44.66
C LYS A 221 -57.03 69.46 45.05
N GLU A 222 -57.34 68.18 44.83
CA GLU A 222 -58.60 67.55 45.26
C GLU A 222 -58.81 67.68 46.78
N LYS A 223 -57.74 67.58 47.58
CA LYS A 223 -57.80 67.80 49.04
C LYS A 223 -58.07 69.26 49.40
N THR A 224 -57.51 70.25 48.70
CA THR A 224 -57.83 71.67 48.94
C THR A 224 -59.24 72.02 48.47
N ASP A 225 -59.68 71.43 47.36
CA ASP A 225 -61.00 71.68 46.77
C ASP A 225 -62.10 71.09 47.67
N THR A 226 -61.92 69.86 48.17
CA THR A 226 -62.83 69.26 49.17
C THR A 226 -62.82 70.01 50.51
N LEU A 227 -61.66 70.47 50.99
CA LEU A 227 -61.59 71.29 52.21
C LEU A 227 -62.28 72.65 52.06
N SER A 228 -62.18 73.29 50.89
CA SER A 228 -62.84 74.57 50.62
C SER A 228 -64.34 74.42 50.38
N ALA A 229 -64.79 73.34 49.73
CA ALA A 229 -66.21 72.99 49.64
C ALA A 229 -66.83 72.76 51.04
N LEU A 230 -66.17 71.97 51.89
CA LEU A 230 -66.58 71.77 53.29
C LEU A 230 -66.59 73.06 54.12
N GLN A 231 -65.66 74.00 53.85
CA GLN A 231 -65.69 75.32 54.47
C GLN A 231 -66.87 76.17 53.98
N LEU A 232 -67.23 76.06 52.70
CA LEU A 232 -68.37 76.78 52.11
C LEU A 232 -69.69 76.27 52.69
N GLU A 233 -69.90 74.95 52.73
CA GLU A 233 -71.04 74.31 53.39
C GLU A 233 -71.11 74.68 54.88
N LEU A 234 -69.96 74.78 55.57
CA LEU A 234 -69.91 75.24 56.97
C LEU A 234 -70.29 76.72 57.12
N THR A 235 -70.04 77.57 56.11
CA THR A 235 -70.50 78.97 56.12
C THR A 235 -71.98 79.11 55.79
N GLU A 236 -72.51 78.32 54.85
CA GLU A 236 -73.94 78.32 54.50
C GLU A 236 -74.81 77.74 55.64
N THR A 237 -74.34 76.70 56.31
CA THR A 237 -75.00 76.18 57.53
C THR A 237 -74.92 77.15 58.70
N LYS A 238 -73.89 78.00 58.78
CA LYS A 238 -73.84 79.09 59.78
C LYS A 238 -74.77 80.24 59.44
N SER A 239 -74.83 80.68 58.18
CA SER A 239 -75.71 81.80 57.80
C SER A 239 -77.19 81.44 57.94
N THR A 240 -77.57 80.20 57.61
CA THR A 240 -78.94 79.71 57.83
C THR A 240 -79.30 79.62 59.31
N LEU A 241 -78.37 79.16 60.17
CA LEU A 241 -78.56 79.21 61.63
C LEU A 241 -78.60 80.64 62.20
N GLU A 242 -77.91 81.60 61.58
CA GLU A 242 -77.98 83.02 61.95
C GLU A 242 -79.32 83.65 61.52
N GLU A 243 -79.86 83.34 60.34
CA GLU A 243 -81.22 83.74 59.92
C GLU A 243 -82.29 83.15 60.84
N GLU A 244 -82.20 81.87 61.23
CA GLU A 244 -83.12 81.26 62.20
C GLU A 244 -83.02 81.93 63.60
N LEU A 245 -81.83 82.37 64.01
CA LEU A 245 -81.61 83.14 65.23
C LEU A 245 -82.15 84.58 65.16
N GLU A 246 -82.25 85.17 63.97
CA GLU A 246 -82.83 86.50 63.77
C GLU A 246 -84.36 86.43 63.70
N VAL A 247 -84.92 85.42 63.01
CA VAL A 247 -86.35 85.14 62.99
C VAL A 247 -86.89 84.90 64.41
N THR A 248 -86.21 84.07 65.21
CA THR A 248 -86.60 83.78 66.61
C THR A 248 -86.47 84.98 67.56
N LYS A 249 -85.56 85.93 67.30
CA LYS A 249 -85.51 87.21 68.03
C LYS A 249 -86.66 88.15 67.63
N SER A 250 -87.03 88.16 66.35
CA SER A 250 -88.07 89.05 65.82
C SER A 250 -89.50 88.67 66.27
N THR A 251 -89.73 87.39 66.56
CA THR A 251 -91.02 86.88 67.07
C THR A 251 -91.17 87.16 68.57
N LEU A 252 -90.16 86.86 69.38
CA LEU A 252 -90.15 87.15 70.83
C LEU A 252 -90.22 88.66 71.14
N GLY A 253 -89.74 89.52 70.23
CA GLY A 253 -89.87 90.98 70.37
C GLY A 253 -91.29 91.52 70.22
N LYS A 254 -92.18 90.83 69.48
CA LYS A 254 -93.57 91.27 69.25
C LYS A 254 -94.52 90.82 70.35
N GLU A 255 -94.28 89.66 70.94
CA GLU A 255 -95.15 89.08 71.99
C GLU A 255 -95.06 89.82 73.34
N LEU A 256 -94.01 90.62 73.57
CA LEU A 256 -93.81 91.40 74.80
C LEU A 256 -94.47 92.79 74.80
N GLU A 257 -94.82 93.36 73.64
CA GLU A 257 -95.40 94.70 73.54
C GLU A 257 -96.94 94.66 73.61
N ASP A 258 -97.57 93.66 72.97
CA ASP A 258 -99.02 93.51 72.91
C ASP A 258 -99.66 93.00 74.23
N THR A 259 -98.87 92.42 75.14
CA THR A 259 -99.37 91.91 76.44
C THR A 259 -99.61 93.00 77.49
N ARG A 260 -99.35 94.29 77.19
CA ARG A 260 -99.37 95.37 78.20
C ARG A 260 -100.56 96.34 78.12
N LEU A 261 -101.44 96.24 77.13
CA LEU A 261 -102.49 97.26 76.88
C LEU A 261 -103.96 96.76 76.81
N THR A 262 -104.23 95.45 76.83
CA THR A 262 -105.57 94.90 76.56
C THR A 262 -106.11 93.91 77.58
N LEU A 263 -105.55 93.87 78.81
CA LEU A 263 -106.13 93.15 79.96
C LEU A 263 -106.49 94.13 81.10
N GLY A 264 -107.57 94.86 80.89
CA GLY A 264 -108.24 95.68 81.91
C GLY A 264 -109.74 95.92 81.65
N LYS A 265 -110.32 95.15 80.71
CA LYS A 265 -111.73 95.09 80.28
C LYS A 265 -111.95 93.75 79.53
N GLU A 266 -111.43 92.64 80.04
CA GLU A 266 -112.21 91.70 80.87
C GLU A 266 -113.55 91.35 80.21
N LEU A 267 -113.73 90.11 79.71
CA LEU A 267 -114.08 88.94 80.52
C LEU A 267 -115.35 89.14 81.37
N GLU A 268 -116.30 89.90 80.84
CA GLU A 268 -117.73 89.72 81.05
C GLU A 268 -118.39 89.54 79.67
N ASP A 269 -119.30 88.57 79.53
CA ASP A 269 -120.04 88.21 78.30
C ASP A 269 -119.21 87.77 77.08
N THR A 270 -118.65 86.55 77.10
CA THR A 270 -119.34 85.32 76.63
C THR A 270 -120.31 85.47 75.44
N LYS A 271 -119.91 84.88 74.30
CA LYS A 271 -120.77 84.19 73.32
C LYS A 271 -119.84 83.38 72.41
N LEU A 272 -119.81 82.04 72.50
CA LEU A 272 -120.74 81.18 71.75
C LEU A 272 -120.90 81.73 70.32
N THR A 273 -120.22 81.22 69.29
CA THR A 273 -119.98 79.80 69.01
C THR A 273 -118.79 79.55 68.07
N LEU A 274 -117.81 78.75 68.50
CA LEU A 274 -117.12 77.82 67.62
C LEU A 274 -117.97 76.53 67.57
N GLY A 275 -118.34 76.04 66.38
CA GLY A 275 -119.12 74.78 66.33
C GLY A 275 -119.79 74.32 65.04
N LYS A 276 -119.74 75.02 63.90
CA LYS A 276 -120.46 74.59 62.68
C LYS A 276 -119.75 74.84 61.33
N GLU A 277 -118.52 74.35 61.17
CA GLU A 277 -117.92 74.13 59.83
C GLU A 277 -117.38 72.69 59.63
N LEU A 278 -117.95 71.71 60.34
CA LEU A 278 -117.55 70.30 60.27
C LEU A 278 -118.35 69.46 59.24
N GLU A 279 -118.97 70.09 58.24
CA GLU A 279 -119.79 69.40 57.21
C GLU A 279 -119.32 69.58 55.76
N SER A 280 -118.33 70.44 55.46
CA SER A 280 -117.87 70.66 54.07
C SER A 280 -116.74 69.73 53.60
N THR A 281 -116.06 69.02 54.50
CA THR A 281 -114.81 68.30 54.23
C THR A 281 -114.93 66.80 53.97
N LYS A 282 -116.14 66.22 54.03
CA LYS A 282 -116.37 64.78 53.74
C LYS A 282 -116.62 64.42 52.26
N ALA A 283 -116.72 65.40 51.36
CA ALA A 283 -117.15 65.17 49.97
C ALA A 283 -116.02 65.01 48.92
N LYS A 284 -114.75 65.28 49.26
CA LYS A 284 -113.65 65.33 48.26
C LYS A 284 -112.73 64.10 48.26
N LEU A 285 -112.51 63.44 49.40
CA LEU A 285 -111.56 62.31 49.53
C LEU A 285 -112.08 60.96 49.00
N GLY A 286 -113.28 60.91 48.41
CA GLY A 286 -113.92 59.67 47.95
C GLY A 286 -113.65 59.26 46.50
N LYS A 287 -113.01 60.11 45.67
CA LYS A 287 -112.81 59.84 44.23
C LYS A 287 -111.38 59.43 43.86
N GLU A 288 -110.37 60.04 44.47
CA GLU A 288 -108.96 59.84 44.09
C GLU A 288 -108.46 58.41 44.43
N LEU A 289 -108.99 57.80 45.48
CA LEU A 289 -108.59 56.46 45.96
C LEU A 289 -109.08 55.28 45.07
N ALA A 290 -109.89 55.54 44.05
CA ALA A 290 -110.38 54.53 43.10
C ALA A 290 -109.49 54.42 41.84
N GLU A 291 -108.94 55.54 41.37
CA GLU A 291 -108.22 55.61 40.10
C GLU A 291 -106.80 55.02 40.20
N GLU A 292 -106.12 55.19 41.35
CA GLU A 292 -104.80 54.59 41.59
C GLU A 292 -104.81 53.04 41.63
N ARG A 293 -105.93 52.43 42.03
CA ARG A 293 -106.04 50.96 42.14
C ARG A 293 -106.12 50.26 40.79
N GLU A 294 -106.74 50.88 39.77
CA GLU A 294 -106.72 50.33 38.41
C GLU A 294 -105.37 50.49 37.72
N ALA A 295 -104.64 51.57 38.00
CA ALA A 295 -103.31 51.81 37.42
C ALA A 295 -102.31 50.72 37.86
N LEU A 296 -102.30 50.37 39.15
CA LEU A 296 -101.37 49.39 39.71
C LEU A 296 -101.58 47.96 39.14
N GLN A 297 -102.83 47.57 38.83
CA GLN A 297 -103.11 46.25 38.25
C GLN A 297 -102.65 46.12 36.78
N ARG A 298 -102.61 47.22 36.01
CA ARG A 298 -102.16 47.22 34.60
C ARG A 298 -100.64 47.14 34.45
N GLU A 299 -99.88 47.63 35.43
CA GLU A 299 -98.42 47.46 35.48
C GLU A 299 -98.02 46.02 35.81
N GLN A 300 -98.71 45.38 36.77
CA GLN A 300 -98.39 44.00 37.19
C GLN A 300 -98.61 42.95 36.08
N THR A 301 -99.61 43.14 35.21
CA THR A 301 -99.82 42.23 34.06
C THR A 301 -98.73 42.39 33.00
N LYS A 302 -98.37 43.63 32.62
CA LYS A 302 -97.25 43.91 31.71
C LYS A 302 -95.92 43.30 32.18
N ASN A 303 -95.59 43.46 33.47
CA ASN A 303 -94.34 42.93 34.02
C ASN A 303 -94.26 41.39 33.97
N LYS A 304 -95.42 40.72 34.09
CA LYS A 304 -95.53 39.26 34.00
C LYS A 304 -95.36 38.75 32.57
N GLU A 305 -95.90 39.46 31.58
CA GLU A 305 -95.73 39.15 30.15
C GLU A 305 -94.27 39.36 29.69
N LEU A 306 -93.59 40.42 30.17
CA LEU A 306 -92.19 40.68 29.83
C LEU A 306 -91.24 39.59 30.34
N ARG A 307 -91.46 39.07 31.56
CA ARG A 307 -90.66 37.96 32.11
C ARG A 307 -90.88 36.65 31.34
N GLN A 308 -92.09 36.40 30.83
CA GLN A 308 -92.35 35.22 30.00
C GLN A 308 -91.71 35.33 28.62
N SER A 309 -91.74 36.50 27.98
CA SER A 309 -91.09 36.68 26.67
C SER A 309 -89.56 36.53 26.76
N GLN A 310 -88.92 37.16 27.76
CA GLN A 310 -87.48 37.03 28.01
C GLN A 310 -87.05 35.57 28.24
N GLY A 311 -87.75 34.82 29.11
CA GLY A 311 -87.46 33.40 29.35
C GLY A 311 -87.57 32.52 28.09
N THR A 312 -88.51 32.82 27.18
CA THR A 312 -88.59 32.09 25.89
C THR A 312 -87.48 32.44 24.91
N GLN A 313 -86.90 33.65 24.98
CA GLN A 313 -85.74 34.01 24.18
C GLN A 313 -84.47 33.35 24.71
N GLU A 314 -84.22 33.38 26.03
CA GLU A 314 -83.08 32.69 26.64
C GLU A 314 -83.05 31.19 26.34
N HIS A 315 -84.21 30.52 26.36
CA HIS A 315 -84.29 29.10 26.03
C HIS A 315 -83.95 28.82 24.56
N ARG A 316 -84.39 29.68 23.62
CA ARG A 316 -84.01 29.59 22.20
C ARG A 316 -82.52 29.84 21.98
N HIS A 317 -81.93 30.80 22.70
CA HIS A 317 -80.50 31.05 22.62
C HIS A 317 -79.68 29.88 23.17
N LYS A 318 -80.08 29.26 24.29
CA LYS A 318 -79.44 28.04 24.80
C LYS A 318 -79.54 26.85 23.83
N GLN A 319 -80.70 26.64 23.21
CA GLN A 319 -80.87 25.59 22.19
C GLN A 319 -79.98 25.85 20.96
N SER A 320 -79.94 27.08 20.46
CA SER A 320 -79.09 27.46 19.33
C SER A 320 -77.59 27.32 19.64
N ILE A 321 -77.15 27.64 20.87
CA ILE A 321 -75.77 27.42 21.32
C ILE A 321 -75.44 25.92 21.35
N GLN A 322 -76.30 25.09 21.94
CA GLN A 322 -76.07 23.63 21.97
C GLN A 322 -76.01 22.99 20.57
N GLU A 323 -76.81 23.50 19.63
CA GLU A 323 -76.82 23.02 18.24
C GLU A 323 -75.54 23.44 17.49
N LEU A 324 -75.03 24.64 17.73
CA LEU A 324 -73.73 25.12 17.23
C LEU A 324 -72.54 24.39 17.88
N GLU A 325 -72.58 24.13 19.19
CA GLU A 325 -71.57 23.33 19.91
C GLU A 325 -71.48 21.91 19.34
N LYS A 326 -72.63 21.29 19.04
CA LYS A 326 -72.69 19.98 18.41
C LYS A 326 -72.11 19.99 16.99
N GLN A 327 -72.44 20.99 16.18
CA GLN A 327 -71.86 21.15 14.83
C GLN A 327 -70.33 21.38 14.90
N LEU A 328 -69.85 22.17 15.87
CA LEU A 328 -68.41 22.35 16.11
C LEU A 328 -67.72 21.06 16.58
N ALA A 329 -68.38 20.24 17.39
CA ALA A 329 -67.86 18.94 17.82
C ALA A 329 -67.79 17.94 16.63
N GLU A 330 -68.82 17.90 15.78
CA GLU A 330 -68.84 17.06 14.58
C GLU A 330 -67.78 17.51 13.56
N LEU A 331 -67.59 18.81 13.36
CA LEU A 331 -66.52 19.36 12.52
C LEU A 331 -65.12 19.07 13.10
N ARG A 332 -64.92 19.17 14.42
CA ARG A 332 -63.66 18.79 15.09
C ARG A 332 -63.38 17.29 15.01
N GLY A 333 -64.40 16.44 15.07
CA GLY A 333 -64.28 15.01 14.82
C GLY A 333 -63.89 14.71 13.37
N GLY A 334 -64.52 15.42 12.42
CA GLY A 334 -64.20 15.32 10.99
C GLY A 334 -62.77 15.77 10.65
N THR A 335 -62.31 16.89 11.20
CA THR A 335 -60.91 17.33 11.02
C THR A 335 -59.92 16.38 11.69
N GLY A 336 -60.24 15.81 12.86
CA GLY A 336 -59.43 14.77 13.49
C GLY A 336 -59.29 13.50 12.64
N GLN A 337 -60.39 13.03 12.03
CA GLN A 337 -60.36 11.88 11.10
C GLN A 337 -59.63 12.18 9.79
N LEU A 338 -59.70 13.41 9.29
CA LEU A 338 -58.94 13.83 8.12
C LEU A 338 -57.45 13.96 8.44
N GLN A 339 -57.08 14.48 9.62
CA GLN A 339 -55.69 14.52 10.09
C GLN A 339 -55.10 13.13 10.34
N SER A 340 -55.86 12.18 10.89
CA SER A 340 -55.37 10.80 11.06
C SER A 340 -55.20 10.08 9.73
N ARG A 341 -56.09 10.29 8.75
CA ARG A 341 -55.93 9.80 7.37
C ARG A 341 -54.76 10.47 6.64
N LEU A 342 -54.56 11.78 6.83
CA LEU A 342 -53.42 12.51 6.27
C LEU A 342 -52.11 11.96 6.82
N ARG A 343 -51.96 11.82 8.14
CA ARG A 343 -50.78 11.23 8.78
C ARG A 343 -50.53 9.77 8.34
N ALA A 344 -51.58 8.98 8.17
CA ALA A 344 -51.46 7.61 7.66
C ALA A 344 -50.97 7.59 6.20
N ALA A 345 -51.47 8.50 5.34
CA ALA A 345 -51.00 8.66 3.96
C ALA A 345 -49.58 9.24 3.87
N GLU A 346 -49.21 10.18 4.74
CA GLU A 346 -47.85 10.71 4.86
C GLU A 346 -46.87 9.62 5.32
N ALA A 347 -47.28 8.77 6.27
CA ALA A 347 -46.50 7.63 6.72
C ALA A 347 -46.33 6.57 5.62
N SER A 348 -47.39 6.24 4.85
CA SER A 348 -47.26 5.31 3.72
C SER A 348 -46.36 5.88 2.62
N LEU A 349 -46.52 7.15 2.26
CA LEU A 349 -45.71 7.82 1.24
C LEU A 349 -44.24 7.98 1.69
N LYS A 350 -43.98 8.13 3.00
CA LYS A 350 -42.64 8.02 3.57
C LYS A 350 -42.09 6.60 3.43
N SER A 351 -42.85 5.57 3.81
CA SER A 351 -42.40 4.17 3.66
C SER A 351 -42.15 3.76 2.19
N GLU A 352 -42.91 4.30 1.24
CA GLU A 352 -42.68 4.11 -0.20
C GLU A 352 -41.42 4.84 -0.69
N ARG A 353 -41.12 6.03 -0.15
CA ARG A 353 -39.87 6.74 -0.43
C ARG A 353 -38.66 5.99 0.13
N ASP A 354 -38.75 5.53 1.38
CA ASP A 354 -37.70 4.77 2.03
C ASP A 354 -37.47 3.43 1.30
N ALA A 355 -38.53 2.73 0.89
CA ALA A 355 -38.45 1.53 0.04
C ALA A 355 -37.89 1.81 -1.36
N ARG A 356 -38.21 2.95 -1.96
CA ARG A 356 -37.63 3.36 -3.25
C ARG A 356 -36.15 3.73 -3.12
N GLN A 357 -35.74 4.33 -2.00
CA GLN A 357 -34.36 4.70 -1.73
C GLN A 357 -33.50 3.45 -1.45
N THR A 358 -34.03 2.45 -0.74
CA THR A 358 -33.34 1.15 -0.58
C THR A 358 -33.26 0.37 -1.90
N LEU A 359 -34.32 0.39 -2.73
CA LEU A 359 -34.26 -0.18 -4.09
C LEU A 359 -33.26 0.54 -5.01
N LEU A 360 -33.15 1.87 -4.93
CA LEU A 360 -32.13 2.62 -5.67
C LEU A 360 -30.72 2.26 -5.19
N GLY A 361 -30.48 2.19 -3.88
CA GLY A 361 -29.20 1.73 -3.33
C GLY A 361 -28.84 0.29 -3.72
N GLN A 362 -29.83 -0.61 -3.79
CA GLN A 362 -29.65 -1.97 -4.30
C GLN A 362 -29.33 -1.99 -5.79
N TYR A 363 -30.01 -1.16 -6.60
CA TYR A 363 -29.73 -1.04 -8.03
C TYR A 363 -28.32 -0.48 -8.29
N GLU A 364 -27.93 0.58 -7.58
CA GLU A 364 -26.57 1.14 -7.65
C GLU A 364 -25.50 0.14 -7.21
N ALA A 365 -25.78 -0.70 -6.20
CA ALA A 365 -24.88 -1.77 -5.79
C ALA A 365 -24.76 -2.89 -6.85
N ILE A 366 -25.86 -3.23 -7.54
CA ILE A 366 -25.86 -4.19 -8.65
C ILE A 366 -25.07 -3.63 -9.85
N VAL A 367 -25.32 -2.37 -10.24
CA VAL A 367 -24.58 -1.71 -11.34
C VAL A 367 -23.08 -1.68 -11.05
N LYS A 368 -22.67 -1.28 -9.84
CA LYS A 368 -21.25 -1.33 -9.44
C LYS A 368 -20.67 -2.75 -9.47
N ARG A 369 -21.47 -3.78 -9.19
CA ARG A 369 -21.04 -5.18 -9.26
C ARG A 369 -20.94 -5.67 -10.71
N GLU A 370 -21.83 -5.23 -11.60
CA GLU A 370 -21.73 -5.49 -13.05
C GLU A 370 -20.53 -4.77 -13.67
N GLU A 371 -20.25 -3.53 -13.28
CA GLU A 371 -19.05 -2.78 -13.66
C GLU A 371 -17.78 -3.55 -13.23
N GLN A 372 -17.66 -3.93 -11.95
CA GLN A 372 -16.56 -4.75 -11.45
C GLN A 372 -16.41 -6.07 -12.20
N LEU A 373 -17.50 -6.81 -12.42
CA LEU A 373 -17.47 -8.06 -13.17
C LEU A 373 -17.08 -7.84 -14.64
N SER A 374 -17.38 -6.68 -15.23
CA SER A 374 -16.93 -6.34 -16.58
C SER A 374 -15.43 -6.02 -16.65
N GLU A 375 -14.86 -5.42 -15.61
CA GLU A 375 -13.41 -5.19 -15.46
C GLU A 375 -12.66 -6.49 -15.17
N GLU A 376 -13.18 -7.35 -14.29
CA GLU A 376 -12.69 -8.72 -14.04
C GLU A 376 -12.73 -9.55 -15.33
N LEU A 377 -13.82 -9.49 -16.12
CA LEU A 377 -13.92 -10.17 -17.41
C LEU A 377 -12.90 -9.61 -18.42
N ARG A 378 -12.77 -8.28 -18.50
CA ARG A 378 -11.87 -7.62 -19.43
C ARG A 378 -10.40 -7.98 -19.15
N THR A 379 -9.97 -7.86 -17.91
CA THR A 379 -8.60 -8.25 -17.50
C THR A 379 -8.35 -9.74 -17.72
N ALA A 380 -9.34 -10.61 -17.48
CA ALA A 380 -9.24 -12.03 -17.83
C ALA A 380 -9.14 -12.28 -19.35
N THR A 381 -9.82 -11.49 -20.19
CA THR A 381 -9.67 -11.58 -21.65
C THR A 381 -8.32 -11.05 -22.15
N GLU A 382 -7.80 -9.97 -21.55
CA GLU A 382 -6.49 -9.40 -21.88
C GLU A 382 -5.35 -10.36 -21.50
N LEU A 383 -5.45 -11.02 -20.33
CA LEU A 383 -4.53 -12.08 -19.91
C LEU A 383 -4.68 -13.33 -20.81
N GLY A 384 -5.90 -13.66 -21.23
CA GLY A 384 -6.16 -14.72 -22.20
C GLY A 384 -5.58 -14.46 -23.59
N THR A 385 -5.51 -13.20 -24.06
CA THR A 385 -4.82 -12.85 -25.30
C THR A 385 -3.30 -12.97 -25.16
N LEU A 386 -2.72 -12.46 -24.07
CA LEU A 386 -1.27 -12.57 -23.81
C LEU A 386 -0.80 -14.03 -23.75
N LEU A 387 -1.53 -14.91 -23.04
CA LEU A 387 -1.21 -16.34 -23.01
C LEU A 387 -1.31 -17.03 -24.37
N ASN A 388 -2.19 -16.56 -25.27
CA ASN A 388 -2.25 -17.09 -26.63
C ASN A 388 -1.08 -16.58 -27.49
N GLU A 389 -0.67 -15.31 -27.33
CA GLU A 389 0.51 -14.74 -27.99
C GLU A 389 1.79 -15.47 -27.55
N GLU A 390 1.99 -15.70 -26.24
CA GLU A 390 3.09 -16.51 -25.70
C GLU A 390 3.08 -17.96 -26.25
N LEU A 391 1.91 -18.58 -26.37
CA LEU A 391 1.78 -19.92 -26.96
C LEU A 391 2.06 -19.94 -28.47
N GLU A 392 1.75 -18.88 -29.21
CA GLU A 392 2.12 -18.74 -30.62
C GLU A 392 3.62 -18.49 -30.79
N GLU A 393 4.24 -17.64 -29.97
CA GLU A 393 5.70 -17.48 -29.93
C GLU A 393 6.42 -18.79 -29.62
N LEU A 394 5.99 -19.53 -28.60
CA LEU A 394 6.58 -20.82 -28.25
C LEU A 394 6.45 -21.84 -29.40
N ARG A 395 5.34 -21.83 -30.14
CA ARG A 395 5.17 -22.66 -31.35
C ARG A 395 6.10 -22.22 -32.47
N GLN A 396 6.28 -20.92 -32.70
CA GLN A 396 7.20 -20.40 -33.70
C GLN A 396 8.66 -20.77 -33.37
N ARG A 397 9.10 -20.59 -32.12
CA ARG A 397 10.44 -20.99 -31.65
C ARG A 397 10.66 -22.49 -31.77
N TYR A 398 9.66 -23.31 -31.42
CA TYR A 398 9.73 -24.77 -31.61
C TYR A 398 9.84 -25.16 -33.09
N GLN A 399 9.10 -24.48 -33.98
CA GLN A 399 9.15 -24.73 -35.43
C GLN A 399 10.48 -24.28 -36.05
N GLN A 400 11.06 -23.16 -35.60
CA GLN A 400 12.40 -22.70 -35.98
C GLN A 400 13.46 -23.75 -35.59
N SER A 401 13.48 -24.17 -34.32
CA SER A 401 14.38 -25.22 -33.84
C SER A 401 14.20 -26.56 -34.58
N GLN A 402 12.95 -26.90 -34.95
CA GLN A 402 12.68 -28.09 -35.78
C GLN A 402 13.26 -27.94 -37.20
N ASN A 403 13.17 -26.76 -37.81
CA ASN A 403 13.75 -26.48 -39.13
C ASN A 403 15.28 -26.54 -39.08
N GLU A 404 15.91 -25.85 -38.12
CA GLU A 404 17.36 -25.90 -37.87
C GLU A 404 17.85 -27.34 -37.69
N ALA A 405 17.12 -28.16 -36.91
CA ALA A 405 17.44 -29.57 -36.73
C ALA A 405 17.28 -30.40 -38.02
N THR A 406 16.44 -29.99 -38.98
CA THR A 406 16.39 -30.63 -40.31
C THR A 406 17.50 -30.16 -41.24
N GLU A 407 17.88 -28.88 -41.19
CA GLU A 407 19.00 -28.33 -41.97
C GLU A 407 20.34 -28.91 -41.53
N LEU A 408 20.58 -29.02 -40.21
CA LEU A 408 21.75 -29.68 -39.63
C LEU A 408 21.82 -31.17 -39.96
N ARG A 409 20.67 -31.85 -40.12
CA ARG A 409 20.64 -33.25 -40.59
C ARG A 409 20.97 -33.35 -42.08
N ALA A 410 20.53 -32.40 -42.89
CA ALA A 410 20.84 -32.36 -44.33
C ALA A 410 22.33 -32.09 -44.57
N SER A 411 22.93 -31.12 -43.87
CA SER A 411 24.37 -30.84 -43.98
C SER A 411 25.24 -31.96 -43.40
N LEU A 412 24.79 -32.64 -42.34
CA LEU A 412 25.45 -33.85 -41.84
C LEU A 412 25.36 -35.02 -42.83
N GLN A 413 24.24 -35.17 -43.55
CA GLN A 413 24.13 -36.14 -44.62
C GLN A 413 25.07 -35.79 -45.79
N GLU A 414 25.06 -34.54 -46.27
CA GLU A 414 25.93 -34.09 -47.36
C GLU A 414 27.43 -34.25 -47.03
N THR A 415 27.84 -33.90 -45.81
CA THR A 415 29.23 -34.11 -45.36
C THR A 415 29.57 -35.59 -45.23
N SER A 416 28.63 -36.46 -44.85
CA SER A 416 28.84 -37.91 -44.84
C SER A 416 28.98 -38.51 -46.25
N GLU A 417 28.19 -38.02 -47.23
CA GLU A 417 28.28 -38.42 -48.64
C GLU A 417 29.59 -37.95 -49.27
N ASN A 418 30.01 -36.71 -48.97
CA ASN A 418 31.30 -36.18 -49.42
C ASN A 418 32.49 -36.92 -48.78
N LEU A 419 32.42 -37.28 -47.49
CA LEU A 419 33.43 -38.11 -46.84
C LEU A 419 33.52 -39.50 -47.50
N HIS A 420 32.39 -40.12 -47.85
CA HIS A 420 32.38 -41.41 -48.55
C HIS A 420 33.01 -41.30 -49.95
N ARG A 421 32.75 -40.22 -50.70
CA ARG A 421 33.41 -39.96 -52.00
C ARG A 421 34.92 -39.82 -51.84
N VAL A 422 35.40 -39.02 -50.88
CA VAL A 422 36.84 -38.86 -50.61
C VAL A 422 37.48 -40.19 -50.18
N GLN A 423 36.77 -41.04 -49.44
CA GLN A 423 37.24 -42.39 -49.11
C GLN A 423 37.33 -43.31 -50.35
N GLU A 424 36.38 -43.22 -51.28
CA GLU A 424 36.44 -43.94 -52.57
C GLU A 424 37.58 -43.44 -53.47
N GLU A 425 37.80 -42.13 -53.56
CA GLU A 425 38.92 -41.53 -54.30
C GLU A 425 40.28 -41.89 -53.69
N LEU A 426 40.38 -41.94 -52.36
CA LEU A 426 41.58 -42.41 -51.65
C LEU A 426 41.82 -43.91 -51.89
N ALA A 427 40.77 -44.74 -51.90
CA ALA A 427 40.88 -46.15 -52.23
C ALA A 427 41.28 -46.37 -53.71
N GLY A 428 40.75 -45.56 -54.62
CA GLY A 428 41.11 -45.56 -56.04
C GLY A 428 42.57 -45.20 -56.28
N SER A 429 43.04 -44.08 -55.71
CA SER A 429 44.44 -43.65 -55.82
C SER A 429 45.42 -44.63 -55.13
N ALA A 430 45.03 -45.27 -54.03
CA ALA A 430 45.82 -46.36 -53.43
C ALA A 430 45.90 -47.60 -54.34
N ALA A 431 44.83 -47.96 -55.03
CA ALA A 431 44.84 -49.06 -56.01
C ALA A 431 45.68 -48.71 -57.26
N GLU A 432 45.63 -47.46 -57.73
CA GLU A 432 46.51 -46.97 -58.79
C GLU A 432 47.99 -47.02 -58.37
N ALA A 433 48.32 -46.57 -57.15
CA ALA A 433 49.68 -46.65 -56.62
C ALA A 433 50.18 -48.11 -56.54
N ALA A 434 49.35 -49.06 -56.13
CA ALA A 434 49.67 -50.48 -56.14
C ALA A 434 49.93 -51.02 -57.56
N ASN A 435 49.11 -50.62 -58.55
CA ASN A 435 49.31 -50.98 -59.95
C ASN A 435 50.63 -50.40 -60.51
N TRP A 436 50.98 -49.16 -60.16
CA TRP A 436 52.25 -48.54 -60.53
C TRP A 436 53.45 -49.23 -59.88
N GLN A 437 53.31 -49.69 -58.64
CA GLN A 437 54.34 -50.46 -57.95
C GLN A 437 54.54 -51.83 -58.62
N GLU A 438 53.48 -52.58 -58.91
CA GLU A 438 53.57 -53.87 -59.63
C GLU A 438 54.17 -53.69 -61.04
N LEU A 439 53.87 -52.57 -61.73
CA LEU A 439 54.50 -52.24 -63.00
C LEU A 439 56.00 -51.91 -62.83
N SER A 440 56.38 -51.20 -61.77
CA SER A 440 57.77 -50.89 -61.45
C SER A 440 58.56 -52.16 -61.15
N ASP A 441 58.00 -53.09 -60.37
CA ASP A 441 58.65 -54.36 -60.03
C ASP A 441 58.88 -55.22 -61.28
N LYS A 442 57.90 -55.28 -62.21
CA LYS A 442 58.07 -55.91 -63.52
C LYS A 442 59.14 -55.24 -64.37
N ARG A 443 59.26 -53.91 -64.31
CA ARG A 443 60.35 -53.18 -65.00
C ARG A 443 61.72 -53.46 -64.39
N MET A 444 61.81 -53.68 -63.08
CA MET A 444 63.05 -54.11 -62.44
C MET A 444 63.41 -55.55 -62.82
N GLU A 445 62.43 -56.44 -62.99
CA GLU A 445 62.63 -57.80 -63.53
C GLU A 445 63.08 -57.75 -65.01
N ASP A 446 62.40 -56.99 -65.87
CA ASP A 446 62.81 -56.73 -67.26
C ASP A 446 64.27 -56.21 -67.34
N ILE A 447 64.64 -55.28 -66.44
CA ILE A 447 66.00 -54.72 -66.38
C ILE A 447 67.01 -55.79 -65.93
N GLY A 448 66.68 -56.61 -64.93
CA GLY A 448 67.53 -57.72 -64.48
C GLY A 448 67.75 -58.78 -65.58
N GLU A 449 66.71 -59.10 -66.36
CA GLU A 449 66.86 -59.94 -67.55
C GLU A 449 67.76 -59.29 -68.61
N LEU A 450 67.60 -57.99 -68.87
CA LEU A 450 68.43 -57.25 -69.83
C LEU A 450 69.89 -57.13 -69.37
N GLU A 451 70.15 -56.96 -68.08
CA GLU A 451 71.50 -56.96 -67.49
C GLU A 451 72.16 -58.34 -67.61
N MET A 452 71.42 -59.42 -67.36
CA MET A 452 71.91 -60.79 -67.56
C MET A 452 72.22 -61.08 -69.04
N ASN A 453 71.33 -60.66 -69.95
CA ASN A 453 71.54 -60.76 -71.40
C ASN A 453 72.74 -59.90 -71.87
N LEU A 454 72.95 -58.73 -71.26
CA LEU A 454 74.12 -57.89 -71.51
C LEU A 454 75.40 -58.61 -71.08
N LEU A 455 75.42 -59.19 -69.87
CA LEU A 455 76.55 -59.97 -69.36
C LEU A 455 76.90 -61.16 -70.28
N GLU A 456 75.89 -61.92 -70.74
CA GLU A 456 76.10 -62.96 -71.74
C GLU A 456 76.64 -62.40 -73.08
N SER A 457 76.22 -61.19 -73.46
CA SER A 457 76.74 -60.52 -74.67
C SER A 457 78.17 -60.03 -74.50
N GLU A 458 78.58 -59.66 -73.28
CA GLU A 458 79.94 -59.29 -72.93
C GLU A 458 80.87 -60.51 -72.89
N GLU A 459 80.42 -61.67 -72.40
CA GLU A 459 81.18 -62.91 -72.53
C GLU A 459 81.40 -63.30 -74.02
N LYS A 460 80.37 -63.11 -74.86
CA LYS A 460 80.47 -63.31 -76.32
C LYS A 460 81.39 -62.26 -76.98
N SER A 461 81.41 -61.01 -76.50
CA SER A 461 82.29 -59.96 -77.01
C SER A 461 83.76 -60.19 -76.62
N VAL A 462 84.03 -60.71 -75.42
CA VAL A 462 85.39 -61.12 -74.98
C VAL A 462 85.94 -62.29 -75.79
N LEU A 463 85.08 -63.18 -76.31
CA LEU A 463 85.49 -64.21 -77.25
C LEU A 463 85.85 -63.63 -78.63
N LEU A 464 85.01 -62.73 -79.18
CA LEU A 464 85.30 -62.02 -80.43
C LEU A 464 86.53 -61.11 -80.32
N GLN A 465 86.79 -60.52 -79.15
CA GLN A 465 87.96 -59.67 -78.91
C GLN A 465 89.28 -60.46 -79.04
N LYS A 466 89.30 -61.75 -78.67
CA LYS A 466 90.44 -62.65 -78.87
C LYS A 466 90.69 -62.98 -80.34
N GLU A 467 89.65 -62.96 -81.18
CA GLU A 467 89.80 -63.09 -82.64
C GLU A 467 90.26 -61.76 -83.27
N ILE A 468 89.74 -60.62 -82.79
CA ILE A 468 90.15 -59.26 -83.24
C ILE A 468 91.64 -58.98 -82.96
N ASP A 469 92.18 -59.44 -81.83
CA ASP A 469 93.61 -59.26 -81.54
C ASP A 469 94.53 -60.05 -82.50
N THR A 470 94.01 -61.02 -83.26
CA THR A 470 94.74 -61.65 -84.39
C THR A 470 94.67 -60.85 -85.69
N LEU A 471 93.63 -60.02 -85.86
CA LEU A 471 93.43 -59.15 -87.04
C LEU A 471 94.03 -57.75 -86.87
N ARG A 472 94.30 -57.31 -85.63
CA ARG A 472 94.98 -56.03 -85.34
C ARG A 472 96.40 -55.92 -85.90
N GLY A 473 97.02 -57.03 -86.29
CA GLY A 473 98.25 -57.04 -87.09
C GLY A 473 98.09 -56.54 -88.53
N GLN A 474 96.88 -56.17 -88.97
CA GLN A 474 96.57 -55.67 -90.32
C GLN A 474 96.06 -54.22 -90.33
N ALA A 475 96.05 -53.53 -89.18
CA ALA A 475 95.30 -52.29 -88.96
C ALA A 475 96.13 -50.97 -89.00
N ASP A 476 97.33 -50.97 -89.58
CA ASP A 476 98.15 -49.75 -89.78
C ASP A 476 97.50 -48.71 -90.72
N GLY A 477 96.37 -49.03 -91.37
CA GLY A 477 95.64 -48.15 -92.28
C GLY A 477 94.69 -47.13 -91.61
N LEU A 478 94.42 -47.22 -90.31
CA LEU A 478 93.36 -46.43 -89.65
C LEU A 478 93.79 -45.03 -89.14
N VAL A 479 95.00 -44.57 -89.45
CA VAL A 479 95.51 -43.27 -88.97
C VAL A 479 94.78 -42.07 -89.60
N GLN A 480 94.19 -42.21 -90.81
CA GLN A 480 93.54 -41.08 -91.52
C GLN A 480 92.11 -40.75 -91.09
N GLN A 481 91.44 -41.56 -90.26
CA GLN A 481 90.08 -41.26 -89.80
C GLN A 481 90.03 -40.38 -88.54
N LEU A 482 91.16 -40.25 -87.82
CA LEU A 482 91.21 -39.52 -86.54
C LEU A 482 91.05 -38.00 -86.71
N ASP A 483 91.44 -37.43 -87.86
CA ASP A 483 91.40 -35.98 -88.11
C ASP A 483 89.96 -35.44 -88.34
N GLN A 484 89.00 -36.31 -88.66
CA GLN A 484 87.59 -35.90 -88.91
C GLN A 484 86.78 -35.80 -87.60
N GLU A 485 87.05 -36.65 -86.62
CA GLU A 485 86.46 -36.64 -85.28
C GLU A 485 86.69 -35.31 -84.53
N VAL A 486 87.83 -34.66 -84.76
CA VAL A 486 88.21 -33.43 -84.04
C VAL A 486 87.32 -32.24 -84.39
N GLN A 487 86.86 -32.12 -85.64
CA GLN A 487 86.02 -30.97 -86.03
C GLN A 487 84.60 -31.09 -85.46
N LEU A 488 84.00 -32.29 -85.49
CA LEU A 488 82.65 -32.53 -84.96
C LEU A 488 82.54 -32.19 -83.46
N ARG A 489 83.60 -32.39 -82.68
CA ARG A 489 83.64 -31.98 -81.26
C ARG A 489 83.54 -30.46 -81.09
N THR A 490 84.22 -29.68 -81.93
CA THR A 490 84.24 -28.21 -81.79
C THR A 490 82.92 -27.52 -82.09
N ASP A 491 82.04 -28.15 -82.89
CA ASP A 491 80.70 -27.64 -83.15
C ASP A 491 79.71 -28.07 -82.04
N ALA A 492 79.81 -29.28 -81.51
CA ALA A 492 79.04 -29.72 -80.33
C ALA A 492 79.34 -28.86 -79.07
N GLU A 493 80.57 -28.39 -78.91
CA GLU A 493 80.95 -27.45 -77.83
C GLU A 493 80.26 -26.07 -77.98
N ARG A 494 79.93 -25.64 -79.20
CA ARG A 494 79.19 -24.38 -79.45
C ARG A 494 77.70 -24.53 -79.15
N GLU A 495 77.09 -25.64 -79.56
CA GLU A 495 75.68 -25.91 -79.29
C GLU A 495 75.41 -26.09 -77.79
N THR A 496 76.30 -26.80 -77.07
CA THR A 496 76.21 -26.92 -75.61
C THR A 496 76.44 -25.61 -74.87
N ALA A 497 77.22 -24.67 -75.42
CA ALA A 497 77.33 -23.31 -74.89
C ALA A 497 76.03 -22.51 -75.06
N ALA A 498 75.40 -22.56 -76.24
CA ALA A 498 74.13 -21.87 -76.50
C ALA A 498 72.98 -22.39 -75.61
N LEU A 499 72.90 -23.70 -75.40
CA LEU A 499 71.91 -24.31 -74.49
C LEU A 499 72.12 -23.91 -73.02
N ARG A 500 73.37 -23.66 -72.59
CA ARG A 500 73.66 -23.14 -71.24
C ARG A 500 73.18 -21.70 -71.06
N GLU A 501 73.36 -20.83 -72.06
CA GLU A 501 72.84 -19.46 -72.00
C GLU A 501 71.30 -19.43 -71.92
N GLN A 502 70.62 -20.28 -72.69
CA GLN A 502 69.16 -20.47 -72.60
C GLN A 502 68.74 -20.98 -71.22
N GLY A 503 69.47 -21.95 -70.65
CA GLY A 503 69.22 -22.44 -69.28
C GLY A 503 69.34 -21.34 -68.21
N VAL A 504 70.34 -20.46 -68.31
CA VAL A 504 70.51 -19.31 -67.42
C VAL A 504 69.36 -18.30 -67.57
N GLN A 505 68.84 -18.11 -68.78
CA GLN A 505 67.69 -17.23 -69.01
C GLN A 505 66.40 -17.79 -68.39
N VAL A 506 66.12 -19.09 -68.57
CA VAL A 506 64.97 -19.76 -67.92
C VAL A 506 65.10 -19.73 -66.39
N GLN A 507 66.30 -19.89 -65.84
CA GLN A 507 66.51 -19.75 -64.38
C GLN A 507 66.18 -18.35 -63.86
N LYS A 508 66.50 -17.29 -64.61
CA LYS A 508 66.11 -15.91 -64.22
C LYS A 508 64.60 -15.74 -64.25
N GLU A 509 63.93 -16.24 -65.28
CA GLU A 509 62.47 -16.18 -65.41
C GLU A 509 61.76 -16.97 -64.29
N LEU A 510 62.28 -18.15 -63.93
CA LEU A 510 61.82 -18.91 -62.76
C LEU A 510 62.05 -18.16 -61.44
N SER A 511 63.20 -17.49 -61.27
CA SER A 511 63.43 -16.68 -60.05
C SER A 511 62.50 -15.47 -59.96
N ALA A 512 62.23 -14.79 -61.08
CA ALA A 512 61.30 -13.65 -61.13
C ALA A 512 59.85 -14.11 -60.87
N LEU A 513 59.48 -15.32 -61.33
CA LEU A 513 58.17 -15.89 -61.05
C LEU A 513 58.02 -16.30 -59.57
N ARG A 514 59.07 -16.83 -58.94
CA ARG A 514 59.08 -17.12 -57.49
C ARG A 514 58.85 -15.88 -56.64
N VAL A 515 59.58 -14.79 -56.92
CA VAL A 515 59.39 -13.51 -56.21
C VAL A 515 57.94 -13.01 -56.32
N ARG A 516 57.30 -13.15 -57.50
CA ARG A 516 55.87 -12.79 -57.66
C ARG A 516 54.92 -13.70 -56.89
N TYR A 517 55.24 -14.98 -56.73
CA TYR A 517 54.45 -15.88 -55.86
C TYR A 517 54.65 -15.54 -54.38
N GLU A 518 55.87 -15.19 -53.96
CA GLU A 518 56.17 -14.72 -52.60
C GLU A 518 55.44 -13.39 -52.29
N GLU A 519 55.43 -12.44 -53.23
CA GLU A 519 54.64 -11.20 -53.14
C GLU A 519 53.12 -11.46 -53.06
N LEU A 520 52.61 -12.44 -53.81
CA LEU A 520 51.20 -12.81 -53.79
C LEU A 520 50.80 -13.54 -52.49
N ILE A 521 51.67 -14.40 -51.96
CA ILE A 521 51.45 -15.05 -50.66
C ILE A 521 51.39 -14.00 -49.55
N ALA A 522 52.31 -13.04 -49.52
CA ALA A 522 52.27 -11.95 -48.54
C ALA A 522 50.96 -11.14 -48.62
N GLN A 523 50.42 -10.90 -49.82
CA GLN A 523 49.12 -10.23 -49.99
C GLN A 523 47.95 -11.08 -49.50
N TYR A 524 48.01 -12.41 -49.61
CA TYR A 524 47.01 -13.30 -49.02
C TYR A 524 47.11 -13.35 -47.48
N ASP A 525 48.32 -13.36 -46.93
CA ASP A 525 48.56 -13.33 -45.48
C ASP A 525 48.06 -12.01 -44.85
N ASP A 526 48.28 -10.87 -45.52
CA ASP A 526 47.73 -9.57 -45.09
C ASP A 526 46.19 -9.58 -45.05
N VAL A 527 45.54 -10.13 -46.09
CA VAL A 527 44.07 -10.25 -46.16
C VAL A 527 43.51 -11.22 -45.12
N LEU A 528 44.23 -12.31 -44.81
CA LEU A 528 43.87 -13.23 -43.72
C LEU A 528 43.93 -12.52 -42.35
N GLN A 529 44.99 -11.77 -42.07
CA GLN A 529 45.11 -10.98 -40.83
C GLN A 529 44.03 -9.89 -40.73
N GLU A 530 43.64 -9.24 -41.84
CA GLU A 530 42.50 -8.32 -41.84
C GLU A 530 41.18 -9.05 -41.55
N GLY A 531 41.01 -10.28 -42.05
CA GLY A 531 39.87 -11.15 -41.75
C GLY A 531 39.79 -11.54 -40.27
N GLU A 532 40.91 -11.95 -39.67
CA GLU A 532 41.02 -12.29 -38.24
C GLU A 532 40.70 -11.07 -37.35
N ARG A 533 41.30 -9.91 -37.62
CA ARG A 533 41.00 -8.65 -36.90
C ARG A 533 39.54 -8.22 -37.03
N LEU A 534 38.89 -8.50 -38.16
CA LEU A 534 37.46 -8.27 -38.33
C LEU A 534 36.63 -9.23 -37.49
N GLN A 535 37.01 -10.52 -37.40
CA GLN A 535 36.34 -11.51 -36.55
C GLN A 535 36.46 -11.17 -35.06
N GLU A 536 37.65 -10.81 -34.58
CA GLU A 536 37.89 -10.32 -33.21
C GLU A 536 36.98 -9.11 -32.91
N ARG A 537 36.90 -8.15 -33.85
CA ARG A 537 36.04 -6.97 -33.68
C ARG A 537 34.55 -7.32 -33.69
N TYR A 538 34.11 -8.31 -34.46
CA TYR A 538 32.72 -8.78 -34.42
C TYR A 538 32.41 -9.50 -33.11
N GLN A 539 33.34 -10.28 -32.55
CA GLN A 539 33.18 -10.92 -31.24
C GLN A 539 33.08 -9.88 -30.13
N LEU A 540 33.98 -8.89 -30.08
CA LEU A 540 33.89 -7.78 -29.12
C LEU A 540 32.57 -7.00 -29.25
N LEU A 541 32.08 -6.76 -30.47
CA LEU A 541 30.79 -6.09 -30.69
C LEU A 541 29.59 -6.96 -30.24
N GLN A 542 29.70 -8.28 -30.32
CA GLN A 542 28.70 -9.21 -29.78
C GLN A 542 28.73 -9.22 -28.25
N GLU A 543 29.91 -9.23 -27.63
CA GLU A 543 30.07 -9.13 -26.18
C GLU A 543 29.55 -7.78 -25.63
N GLU A 544 29.90 -6.66 -26.26
CA GLU A 544 29.32 -5.34 -25.96
C GLU A 544 27.79 -5.33 -26.11
N GLY A 545 27.27 -6.04 -27.11
CA GLY A 545 25.84 -6.23 -27.33
C GLY A 545 25.16 -7.04 -26.23
N GLU A 546 25.76 -8.16 -25.81
CA GLU A 546 25.28 -8.99 -24.69
C GLU A 546 25.33 -8.24 -23.36
N GLU A 547 26.41 -7.48 -23.09
CA GLU A 547 26.48 -6.62 -21.91
C GLU A 547 25.40 -5.55 -21.94
N ALA A 548 25.13 -4.94 -23.10
CA ALA A 548 24.05 -3.97 -23.25
C ALA A 548 22.66 -4.62 -23.02
N THR A 549 22.41 -5.85 -23.48
CA THR A 549 21.15 -6.54 -23.18
C THR A 549 21.03 -6.89 -21.70
N ARG A 550 22.09 -7.38 -21.05
CA ARG A 550 22.08 -7.66 -19.60
C ARG A 550 21.81 -6.40 -18.77
N ARG A 551 22.45 -5.27 -19.11
CA ARG A 551 22.18 -3.97 -18.47
C ARG A 551 20.73 -3.49 -18.68
N LEU A 552 20.13 -3.77 -19.84
CA LEU A 552 18.72 -3.46 -20.09
C LEU A 552 17.78 -4.39 -19.30
N GLU A 553 18.13 -5.67 -19.16
CA GLU A 553 17.40 -6.62 -18.32
C GLU A 553 17.45 -6.20 -16.83
N GLU A 554 18.64 -5.92 -16.29
CA GLU A 554 18.84 -5.40 -14.93
C GLU A 554 18.04 -4.12 -14.67
N LEU A 555 18.06 -3.15 -15.59
CA LEU A 555 17.25 -1.93 -15.51
C LEU A 555 15.74 -2.23 -15.58
N SER A 556 15.32 -3.23 -16.37
CA SER A 556 13.92 -3.64 -16.45
C SER A 556 13.45 -4.32 -15.15
N GLU A 557 14.29 -5.14 -14.53
CA GLU A 557 14.01 -5.79 -13.24
C GLU A 557 13.95 -4.76 -12.12
N ALA A 558 14.93 -3.86 -12.03
CA ALA A 558 14.90 -2.73 -11.09
C ALA A 558 13.64 -1.85 -11.29
N SER A 559 13.18 -1.65 -12.54
CA SER A 559 11.92 -0.93 -12.80
C SER A 559 10.67 -1.70 -12.35
N ARG A 560 10.68 -3.04 -12.42
CA ARG A 560 9.60 -3.91 -11.92
C ARG A 560 9.56 -3.94 -10.39
N GLU A 561 10.72 -4.01 -9.73
CA GLU A 561 10.83 -3.93 -8.27
C GLU A 561 10.39 -2.55 -7.75
N ALA A 562 10.78 -1.47 -8.43
CA ALA A 562 10.29 -0.13 -8.14
C ALA A 562 8.76 -0.02 -8.32
N ALA A 563 8.20 -0.61 -9.38
CA ALA A 563 6.75 -0.64 -9.59
C ALA A 563 6.02 -1.47 -8.51
N ALA A 564 6.58 -2.62 -8.11
CA ALA A 564 6.02 -3.48 -7.06
C ALA A 564 6.02 -2.78 -5.70
N THR A 565 7.14 -2.15 -5.30
CA THR A 565 7.20 -1.39 -4.04
C THR A 565 6.27 -0.18 -4.03
N VAL A 566 6.06 0.49 -5.17
CA VAL A 566 5.03 1.53 -5.31
C VAL A 566 3.61 0.96 -5.18
N ALA A 567 3.32 -0.22 -5.72
CA ALA A 567 2.03 -0.87 -5.55
C ALA A 567 1.77 -1.27 -4.08
N GLU A 568 2.77 -1.82 -3.38
CA GLU A 568 2.68 -2.09 -1.94
C GLU A 568 2.41 -0.81 -1.13
N GLN A 569 3.11 0.30 -1.43
CA GLN A 569 2.86 1.60 -0.80
C GLN A 569 1.44 2.11 -1.07
N GLN A 570 0.89 1.89 -2.27
CA GLN A 570 -0.48 2.25 -2.61
C GLN A 570 -1.53 1.42 -1.86
N GLU A 571 -1.31 0.11 -1.67
CA GLU A 571 -2.21 -0.71 -0.85
C GLU A 571 -2.16 -0.30 0.63
N VAL A 572 -0.97 -0.02 1.18
CA VAL A 572 -0.83 0.51 2.55
C VAL A 572 -1.55 1.86 2.71
N LEU A 573 -1.51 2.73 1.69
CA LEU A 573 -2.27 3.99 1.69
C LEU A 573 -3.78 3.73 1.63
N LYS A 574 -4.27 2.81 0.81
CA LYS A 574 -5.70 2.42 0.77
C LYS A 574 -6.17 1.85 2.10
N GLU A 575 -5.37 1.00 2.75
CA GLU A 575 -5.66 0.48 4.09
C GLU A 575 -5.73 1.61 5.13
N ALA A 576 -4.79 2.56 5.09
CA ALA A 576 -4.79 3.72 5.97
C ALA A 576 -6.00 4.66 5.73
N GLU A 577 -6.38 4.87 4.47
CA GLU A 577 -7.58 5.63 4.09
C GLU A 577 -8.87 4.93 4.54
N ALA A 578 -8.99 3.61 4.33
CA ALA A 578 -10.13 2.81 4.77
C ALA A 578 -10.23 2.78 6.31
N TYR A 579 -9.10 2.65 7.01
CA TYR A 579 -9.04 2.76 8.47
C TYR A 579 -9.46 4.15 8.94
N GLY A 580 -8.97 5.22 8.30
CA GLY A 580 -9.36 6.60 8.56
C GLY A 580 -10.85 6.86 8.31
N ALA A 581 -11.42 6.31 7.23
CA ALA A 581 -12.86 6.36 6.95
C ALA A 581 -13.68 5.62 8.04
N SER A 582 -13.21 4.45 8.49
CA SER A 582 -13.86 3.72 9.58
C SER A 582 -13.87 4.50 10.90
N TRP A 583 -12.82 5.30 11.17
CA TRP A 583 -12.75 6.18 12.33
C TRP A 583 -13.61 7.44 12.18
N LYS A 584 -13.69 8.04 10.99
CA LYS A 584 -14.65 9.11 10.70
C LYS A 584 -16.09 8.63 10.94
N HIS A 585 -16.45 7.47 10.41
CA HIS A 585 -17.79 6.92 10.61
C HIS A 585 -18.10 6.62 12.09
N LYS A 586 -17.15 6.06 12.86
CA LYS A 586 -17.30 5.89 14.32
C LYS A 586 -17.42 7.23 15.06
N TYR A 587 -16.70 8.26 14.62
CA TYR A 587 -16.78 9.59 15.20
C TYR A 587 -18.14 10.25 14.90
N GLU A 588 -18.63 10.13 13.68
CA GLU A 588 -19.98 10.56 13.26
C GLU A 588 -21.05 9.82 14.08
N GLU A 589 -20.97 8.49 14.21
CA GLU A 589 -21.91 7.69 15.02
C GLU A 589 -21.87 8.07 16.51
N LEU A 590 -20.70 8.42 17.05
CA LEU A 590 -20.56 8.95 18.42
C LEU A 590 -21.12 10.37 18.56
N SER A 591 -20.93 11.23 17.55
CA SER A 591 -21.48 12.58 17.49
C SER A 591 -23.02 12.55 17.40
N ASP A 592 -23.59 11.69 16.56
CA ASP A 592 -25.02 11.47 16.45
C ASP A 592 -25.61 10.91 17.74
N ARG A 593 -24.93 9.94 18.38
CA ARG A 593 -25.30 9.48 19.73
C ARG A 593 -25.26 10.62 20.74
N GLN A 594 -24.23 11.47 20.74
CA GLN A 594 -24.13 12.60 21.65
C GLN A 594 -25.27 13.60 21.42
N LEU A 595 -25.64 13.87 20.16
CA LEU A 595 -26.79 14.70 19.80
C LEU A 595 -28.12 14.10 20.30
N GLN A 596 -28.30 12.78 20.12
CA GLN A 596 -29.45 12.04 20.65
C GLN A 596 -29.52 12.09 22.18
N TRP A 597 -28.39 11.99 22.87
CA TRP A 597 -28.31 12.17 24.33
C TRP A 597 -28.68 13.59 24.76
N THR A 598 -28.22 14.62 24.06
CA THR A 598 -28.61 16.01 24.37
C THR A 598 -30.10 16.27 24.09
N ASP A 599 -30.67 15.69 23.03
CA ASP A 599 -32.11 15.78 22.73
C ASP A 599 -32.96 15.03 23.77
N LEU A 600 -32.49 13.89 24.26
CA LEU A 600 -33.15 13.15 25.35
C LEU A 600 -33.03 13.90 26.68
N GLU A 601 -31.88 14.49 26.97
CA GLU A 601 -31.70 15.32 28.17
C GLU A 601 -32.59 16.58 28.11
N ALA A 602 -32.73 17.22 26.95
CA ALA A 602 -33.65 18.33 26.74
C ALA A 602 -35.12 17.91 26.99
N LYS A 603 -35.56 16.78 26.43
CA LYS A 603 -36.92 16.25 26.66
C LYS A 603 -37.17 15.90 28.12
N LEU A 604 -36.20 15.26 28.79
CA LEU A 604 -36.31 14.95 30.22
C LEU A 604 -36.35 16.22 31.09
N ARG A 605 -35.65 17.28 30.70
CA ARG A 605 -35.75 18.59 31.35
C ARG A 605 -37.12 19.23 31.14
N GLU A 606 -37.66 19.20 29.91
CA GLU A 606 -39.04 19.64 29.63
C GLU A 606 -40.09 18.86 30.44
N GLU A 607 -39.96 17.53 30.54
CA GLU A 607 -40.82 16.68 31.38
C GLU A 607 -40.70 17.04 32.88
N ILE A 608 -39.48 17.29 33.37
CA ILE A 608 -39.24 17.74 34.75
C ILE A 608 -39.87 19.13 35.01
N ASP A 609 -39.74 20.07 34.07
CA ASP A 609 -40.32 21.42 34.19
C ASP A 609 -41.85 21.36 34.20
N ILE A 610 -42.46 20.49 33.38
CA ILE A 610 -43.91 20.21 33.41
C ILE A 610 -44.30 19.63 34.78
N TRP A 611 -43.56 18.65 35.30
CA TRP A 611 -43.87 18.04 36.60
C TRP A 611 -43.71 19.04 37.75
N GLN A 612 -42.76 19.99 37.66
CA GLN A 612 -42.64 21.09 38.63
C GLN A 612 -43.82 22.07 38.54
N GLN A 613 -44.32 22.36 37.34
CA GLN A 613 -45.52 23.18 37.17
C GLN A 613 -46.77 22.48 37.70
N GLU A 614 -46.97 21.19 37.39
CA GLU A 614 -48.08 20.39 37.90
C GLU A 614 -48.03 20.24 39.43
N ALA A 615 -46.84 20.05 40.00
CA ALA A 615 -46.63 20.04 41.45
C ALA A 615 -46.95 21.40 42.09
N GLY A 616 -46.46 22.50 41.53
CA GLY A 616 -46.78 23.85 42.03
C GLY A 616 -48.27 24.20 41.90
N GLU A 617 -48.93 23.77 40.82
CA GLU A 617 -50.39 23.87 40.71
C GLU A 617 -51.12 23.02 41.77
N ALA A 618 -50.62 21.81 42.07
CA ALA A 618 -51.19 20.95 43.09
C ALA A 618 -51.00 21.53 44.50
N GLU A 619 -49.84 22.09 44.80
CA GLU A 619 -49.56 22.83 46.05
C GLU A 619 -50.50 24.04 46.18
N MET A 620 -50.65 24.86 45.13
CA MET A 620 -51.57 26.00 45.13
C MET A 620 -53.05 25.57 45.31
N LYS A 621 -53.46 24.45 44.72
CA LYS A 621 -54.81 23.86 44.93
C LYS A 621 -54.96 23.35 46.36
N GLN A 622 -53.93 22.75 46.93
CA GLN A 622 -53.94 22.27 48.32
C GLN A 622 -53.96 23.42 49.33
N GLU A 623 -53.19 24.49 49.10
CA GLU A 623 -53.28 25.73 49.89
C GLU A 623 -54.67 26.37 49.80
N ALA A 624 -55.29 26.38 48.61
CA ALA A 624 -56.65 26.90 48.45
C ALA A 624 -57.67 26.06 49.26
N ILE A 625 -57.58 24.73 49.19
CA ILE A 625 -58.41 23.81 49.97
C ILE A 625 -58.18 23.98 51.49
N ASP A 626 -56.93 24.15 51.93
CA ASP A 626 -56.63 24.36 53.36
C ASP A 626 -57.10 25.76 53.84
N ARG A 627 -57.09 26.79 52.98
CA ARG A 627 -57.72 28.10 53.26
C ARG A 627 -59.24 27.96 53.37
N GLU A 628 -59.92 27.40 52.38
CA GLU A 628 -61.37 27.13 52.43
C GLU A 628 -61.75 26.30 53.66
N ARG A 629 -60.96 25.27 53.99
CA ARG A 629 -61.11 24.46 55.20
C ARG A 629 -60.94 25.28 56.47
N SER A 630 -59.99 26.21 56.52
CA SER A 630 -59.80 27.10 57.67
C SER A 630 -60.97 28.08 57.84
N GLU A 631 -61.50 28.62 56.75
CA GLU A 631 -62.69 29.48 56.74
C GLU A 631 -63.94 28.71 57.21
N VAL A 632 -64.13 27.48 56.72
CA VAL A 632 -65.22 26.59 57.16
C VAL A 632 -65.07 26.21 58.64
N LEU A 633 -63.85 25.94 59.13
CA LEU A 633 -63.60 25.69 60.54
C LEU A 633 -63.89 26.92 61.41
N GLN A 634 -63.56 28.13 60.93
CA GLN A 634 -63.92 29.37 61.62
C GLN A 634 -65.44 29.57 61.66
N GLN A 635 -66.14 29.40 60.54
CA GLN A 635 -67.61 29.47 60.48
C GLN A 635 -68.26 28.42 61.40
N LEU A 636 -67.70 27.21 61.47
CA LEU A 636 -68.20 26.17 62.39
C LEU A 636 -67.96 26.55 63.87
N GLY A 637 -66.86 27.25 64.15
CA GLY A 637 -66.56 27.85 65.45
C GLY A 637 -67.58 28.94 65.83
N GLU A 638 -67.83 29.90 64.94
CA GLU A 638 -68.82 30.96 65.14
C GLU A 638 -70.24 30.40 65.34
N VAL A 639 -70.61 29.37 64.56
CA VAL A 639 -71.88 28.64 64.76
C VAL A 639 -71.88 27.90 66.10
N GLY A 640 -70.76 27.30 66.50
CA GLY A 640 -70.57 26.66 67.81
C GLY A 640 -70.78 27.63 68.97
N GLU A 641 -70.11 28.79 68.95
CA GLU A 641 -70.28 29.87 69.93
C GLU A 641 -71.73 30.38 69.96
N SER A 642 -72.38 30.51 68.79
CA SER A 642 -73.80 30.88 68.72
C SER A 642 -74.71 29.82 69.35
N TYR A 643 -74.39 28.52 69.18
CA TYR A 643 -75.13 27.42 69.76
C TYR A 643 -74.93 27.36 71.29
N GLU A 644 -73.70 27.54 71.78
CA GLU A 644 -73.43 27.66 73.21
C GLU A 644 -74.15 28.86 73.84
N MET A 645 -74.19 30.01 73.14
CA MET A 645 -74.94 31.19 73.57
C MET A 645 -76.45 30.90 73.66
N VAL A 646 -77.03 30.29 72.63
CA VAL A 646 -78.46 29.91 72.61
C VAL A 646 -78.77 28.85 73.67
N GLN A 647 -77.88 27.87 73.89
CA GLN A 647 -78.02 26.88 74.96
C GLN A 647 -77.92 27.52 76.35
N GLY A 648 -77.05 28.51 76.52
CA GLY A 648 -76.94 29.32 77.74
C GLY A 648 -78.20 30.14 78.00
N GLN A 649 -78.75 30.79 76.96
CA GLN A 649 -80.04 31.49 77.02
C GLN A 649 -81.19 30.53 77.36
N LEU A 650 -81.20 29.32 76.79
CA LEU A 650 -82.21 28.30 77.08
C LEU A 650 -82.14 27.84 78.55
N ARG A 651 -80.94 27.61 79.09
CA ARG A 651 -80.74 27.30 80.52
C ARG A 651 -81.20 28.44 81.43
N LEU A 652 -80.90 29.69 81.07
CA LEU A 652 -81.42 30.87 81.77
C LEU A 652 -82.96 30.93 81.75
N LEU A 653 -83.58 30.61 80.61
CA LEU A 653 -85.03 30.55 80.48
C LEU A 653 -85.65 29.39 81.29
N GLN A 654 -84.96 28.25 81.37
CA GLN A 654 -85.35 27.11 82.22
C GLN A 654 -85.30 27.49 83.71
N VAL A 655 -84.20 28.11 84.18
CA VAL A 655 -84.11 28.60 85.56
C VAL A 655 -85.16 29.68 85.86
N GLN A 656 -85.47 30.57 84.91
CA GLN A 656 -86.59 31.52 85.06
C GLN A 656 -87.95 30.83 85.12
N PHE A 657 -88.14 29.71 84.41
CA PHE A 657 -89.36 28.93 84.47
C PHE A 657 -89.48 28.18 85.80
N GLU A 658 -88.40 27.54 86.26
CA GLU A 658 -88.30 26.88 87.56
C GLU A 658 -88.57 27.87 88.71
N MET A 659 -87.97 29.07 88.68
CA MET A 659 -88.25 30.15 89.63
C MET A 659 -89.73 30.57 89.65
N ARG A 660 -90.35 30.75 88.47
CA ARG A 660 -91.80 31.04 88.38
C ARG A 660 -92.66 29.87 88.86
N GLN A 661 -92.18 28.64 88.70
CA GLN A 661 -92.87 27.45 89.15
C GLN A 661 -92.79 27.33 90.68
N GLU A 662 -91.64 27.63 91.29
CA GLU A 662 -91.54 27.79 92.75
C GLU A 662 -92.40 28.94 93.29
N GLU A 663 -92.49 30.07 92.58
CA GLU A 663 -93.39 31.18 92.95
C GLU A 663 -94.86 30.76 92.90
N LEU A 664 -95.26 30.00 91.89
CA LEU A 664 -96.60 29.41 91.79
C LEU A 664 -96.85 28.38 92.89
N ASP A 665 -95.89 27.49 93.17
CA ASP A 665 -96.01 26.48 94.22
C ASP A 665 -96.18 27.15 95.60
N LYS A 666 -95.36 28.18 95.92
CA LYS A 666 -95.53 29.03 97.11
C LYS A 666 -96.93 29.66 97.19
N LEU A 667 -97.44 30.22 96.09
CA LEU A 667 -98.80 30.76 96.01
C LEU A 667 -99.88 29.68 96.23
N THR A 668 -99.67 28.44 95.76
CA THR A 668 -100.61 27.34 96.00
C THR A 668 -100.56 26.83 97.44
N ASP A 669 -99.40 26.83 98.10
CA ASP A 669 -99.25 26.51 99.52
C ASP A 669 -99.87 27.60 100.40
N GLU A 670 -99.69 28.88 100.07
CA GLU A 670 -100.41 30.00 100.72
C GLU A 670 -101.92 29.85 100.55
N HIS A 671 -102.40 29.57 99.34
CA HIS A 671 -103.83 29.34 99.08
C HIS A 671 -104.36 28.09 99.79
N ARG A 672 -103.52 27.05 99.96
CA ARG A 672 -103.85 25.86 100.74
C ARG A 672 -103.95 26.18 102.23
N ASN A 673 -102.99 26.91 102.79
CA ASN A 673 -103.01 27.36 104.18
C ASN A 673 -104.24 28.22 104.45
N LEU A 674 -104.59 29.17 103.57
CA LEU A 674 -105.84 29.93 103.66
C LEU A 674 -107.09 29.04 103.62
N LYS A 675 -107.09 27.95 102.83
CA LYS A 675 -108.21 26.98 102.84
C LYS A 675 -108.25 26.16 104.12
N GLU A 676 -107.12 25.79 104.69
CA GLU A 676 -107.05 25.06 105.98
C GLU A 676 -107.44 25.98 107.15
N GLU A 677 -107.09 27.27 107.12
CA GLU A 677 -107.57 28.29 108.06
C GLU A 677 -109.07 28.55 107.89
N TYR A 678 -109.57 28.69 106.66
CA TYR A 678 -111.01 28.83 106.40
C TYR A 678 -111.80 27.58 106.85
N ALA A 679 -111.25 26.38 106.67
CA ALA A 679 -111.86 25.14 107.15
C ALA A 679 -111.85 25.03 108.68
N LYS A 680 -110.80 25.50 109.37
CA LYS A 680 -110.80 25.64 110.84
C LYS A 680 -111.87 26.62 111.30
N LEU A 681 -111.94 27.80 110.70
CA LEU A 681 -112.95 28.82 111.00
C LEU A 681 -114.37 28.33 110.72
N GLN A 682 -114.56 27.51 109.67
CA GLN A 682 -115.83 26.87 109.35
C GLN A 682 -116.19 25.75 110.35
N ASN A 683 -115.22 24.98 110.83
CA ASN A 683 -115.45 23.99 111.89
C ASN A 683 -115.79 24.67 113.22
N GLU A 684 -115.07 25.72 113.60
CA GLU A 684 -115.42 26.56 114.75
C GLU A 684 -116.84 27.11 114.57
N TYR A 685 -117.18 27.70 113.43
CA TYR A 685 -118.54 28.18 113.14
C TYR A 685 -119.62 27.08 113.25
N ASN A 686 -119.30 25.84 112.84
CA ASN A 686 -120.20 24.69 112.99
C ASN A 686 -120.32 24.21 114.45
N GLU A 687 -119.24 24.25 115.25
CA GLU A 687 -119.27 23.97 116.69
C GLU A 687 -120.09 25.03 117.45
N TRP A 688 -119.99 26.30 117.07
CA TRP A 688 -120.84 27.38 117.57
C TRP A 688 -122.33 27.17 117.20
N ILE A 689 -122.63 26.60 116.03
CA ILE A 689 -124.01 26.21 115.67
C ILE A 689 -124.50 25.03 116.53
N GLN A 690 -123.67 23.98 116.74
CA GLN A 690 -124.07 22.83 117.55
C GLN A 690 -124.24 23.17 119.04
N LEU A 691 -123.51 24.16 119.57
CA LEU A 691 -123.71 24.67 120.93
C LEU A 691 -125.00 25.48 121.10
N ILE A 692 -125.56 26.03 120.02
CA ILE A 692 -126.83 26.79 120.05
C ILE A 692 -128.05 25.86 119.92
N GLU A 693 -127.90 24.64 119.38
CA GLU A 693 -129.00 23.66 119.25
C GLU A 693 -129.16 22.71 120.47
N GLN A 694 -128.37 22.88 121.54
CA GLN A 694 -128.47 22.04 122.76
C GLN A 694 -128.96 22.74 124.04
N ASP A 695 -129.13 24.08 124.05
CA ASP A 695 -129.80 24.80 125.15
C ASP A 695 -130.74 25.91 124.61
N SER A 696 -132.01 25.84 125.05
CA SER A 696 -133.19 26.71 124.76
C SER A 696 -134.00 26.39 123.48
#